data_AF-A0A812RJS7-F1
#
_entry.id   AF-A0A812RJS7-F1
#
_cell.length_a   1.000
_cell.length_b   1.000
_cell.length_c   1.000
_cell.angle_alpha   90.00
_cell.angle_beta   90.00
_cell.angle_gamma   90.00
#
_symmetry.space_group_name_H-M   'P 1'
#
loop_
_entity.id
_entity.type
_entity.pdbx_description
1 polymer ?
#
loop_
_entity_poly.entity_id
_entity_poly.type
_entity_poly.pdbx_seq_one_letter_code
_entity_poly.pdbx_strand_id
1 'polypeptide(L)'
;MNVRVDLRLTGRSRDGQDGQDGQAMADAGPRAWPQPVWTELSRLGRPRLRSLVECCVDTMTTAPDNVDLQTRQIKIMAELFQQAGQTAALDRMLLQECLNRLAAAMQNHQQTAELHAQSCCALHVMASTLGASLTGLHFGDVVSQVVEAMETEYPSYVQRWSARALSKLSPMLDPAARERAEGALRQLTAPMPVAFQSLQRALSSQGLRAPPWSVAPRTRRSPEPPSPSGLQSHQPDLQPRRDGRRNSIAASVGRLLGLRLQDAPEGIQVCLACNKIFEGLTSTRSEVSAEWLTTIRQICDEAQQDSQQSDVWKMSVFGLMPAEAIKHFLLRDDHKRWKIIEAHTEHFLDLLDEPGTRVALPTAPPPDTSERVTPPFSHPHPDPDRKWRSLRPVVLDQSIREPATNTPFGHTGYMKYLTLRIIRKMKFNDIAITGQYYGEKYTPETQVLEWIKYMDQTKWERDRNGELVEDPMRGLVAMFAPGEHDRKAGIQSIKDFKIPNAFLDLAFKASVRFKDADFVKSVIDAVEELDEIYSGWGWQAEWRSEDAHINNKFARGEISINLVDLMEYLNLRGDGTMEKQKMEDVEKAFQTWKENEAFQRRVVAILVEEGRGVADYEDYGMLVSWIRGSFPVTDKYRILVHAHAGTNNHQDVASLKAVKHGANGIWAALIPQAAQAGHNSSLVFLDYLLHHGNEHVLSDFWLYQALECARHIYYLNFNTHDIPDDCPIWGERVSKETHSAFNVLQGETWRRRTADYYDYWGAEAKKEINELPEKVRDVPSEGEGRGRYRISPLVSDTQTWVNRMVEAKAVAPDETVNDYVDMVKALGFALMNAGIRVNLNREESLKKLVDIAREAQRNRQRTRCNCRRYDAHERNERMSREGGCTCLSPSYLKAEQHQGSCE
;
A
#
# COMPACT_ATOMS: atom_id res chain seq x y z
N MET A 1 -31.06 -31.07 26.88
CA MET A 1 -32.16 -30.07 26.85
C MET A 1 -31.66 -28.89 26.04
N ASN A 2 -32.20 -28.67 24.84
CA ASN A 2 -31.80 -27.58 23.93
C ASN A 2 -33.01 -26.68 23.69
N VAL A 3 -32.95 -25.41 24.07
CA VAL A 3 -33.97 -24.41 23.74
C VAL A 3 -33.44 -23.48 22.66
N ARG A 4 -34.17 -23.45 21.54
CA ARG A 4 -33.96 -22.63 20.34
C ARG A 4 -34.69 -21.30 20.55
N VAL A 5 -34.00 -20.16 20.53
CA VAL A 5 -34.62 -18.82 20.49
C VAL A 5 -34.45 -18.25 19.09
N ASP A 6 -35.55 -18.20 18.33
CA ASP A 6 -35.59 -17.67 16.96
C ASP A 6 -35.73 -16.14 17.00
N LEU A 7 -34.85 -15.42 16.30
CA LEU A 7 -34.88 -13.97 16.12
C LEU A 7 -35.17 -13.69 14.64
N ARG A 8 -36.45 -13.55 14.29
CA ARG A 8 -36.88 -13.01 12.98
C ARG A 8 -37.75 -11.78 13.18
N LEU A 9 -37.28 -10.64 12.70
CA LEU A 9 -38.09 -9.46 12.43
C LEU A 9 -38.60 -9.56 10.99
N THR A 10 -39.86 -9.96 10.79
CA THR A 10 -40.52 -9.87 9.48
C THR A 10 -41.38 -8.62 9.41
N GLY A 11 -40.94 -7.65 8.62
CA GLY A 11 -41.83 -6.65 8.02
C GLY A 11 -42.67 -7.32 6.94
N ARG A 12 -43.99 -7.13 7.04
CA ARG A 12 -44.99 -7.65 6.10
C ARG A 12 -44.90 -6.92 4.75
N SER A 13 -44.90 -7.67 3.65
CA SER A 13 -45.57 -7.27 2.41
C SER A 13 -46.49 -8.40 1.97
N ARG A 14 -47.76 -8.03 1.75
CA ARG A 14 -48.82 -8.82 1.11
C ARG A 14 -48.48 -9.00 -0.37
N ASP A 15 -48.48 -10.23 -0.87
CA ASP A 15 -49.50 -10.78 -1.78
C ASP A 15 -49.03 -12.15 -2.30
N GLY A 16 -49.99 -13.08 -2.38
CA GLY A 16 -49.75 -14.51 -2.38
C GLY A 16 -49.56 -15.17 -3.74
N GLN A 17 -49.15 -16.44 -3.69
CA GLN A 17 -49.78 -17.53 -4.45
C GLN A 17 -49.35 -18.88 -3.87
N ASP A 18 -50.34 -19.75 -3.72
CA ASP A 18 -50.26 -21.10 -3.18
C ASP A 18 -49.47 -22.06 -4.09
N GLY A 19 -48.80 -23.02 -3.46
CA GLY A 19 -48.18 -24.17 -4.14
C GLY A 19 -47.65 -25.16 -3.11
N GLN A 20 -48.41 -26.25 -2.93
CA GLN A 20 -48.17 -27.37 -2.02
C GLN A 20 -46.83 -28.06 -2.31
N ASP A 21 -46.10 -28.46 -1.25
CA ASP A 21 -45.61 -29.84 -1.10
C ASP A 21 -45.07 -30.06 0.31
N GLY A 22 -45.55 -31.15 0.93
CA GLY A 22 -45.24 -31.54 2.30
C GLY A 22 -44.21 -32.66 2.37
N GLN A 23 -43.67 -32.81 3.58
CA GLN A 23 -43.03 -34.00 4.15
C GLN A 23 -41.63 -34.41 3.65
N ALA A 24 -40.61 -33.94 4.38
CA ALA A 24 -39.61 -34.80 5.03
C ALA A 24 -38.78 -33.98 6.04
N MET A 25 -39.10 -34.11 7.33
CA MET A 25 -38.29 -33.62 8.45
C MET A 25 -38.10 -34.77 9.43
N ALA A 26 -36.98 -35.47 9.30
CA ALA A 26 -36.38 -36.26 10.37
C ALA A 26 -34.86 -36.29 10.14
N ASP A 27 -34.12 -36.16 11.24
CA ASP A 27 -32.67 -36.34 11.37
C ASP A 27 -31.75 -35.21 10.87
N ALA A 28 -31.74 -34.11 11.65
CA ALA A 28 -30.64 -33.16 11.67
C ALA A 28 -29.96 -33.16 13.06
N GLY A 29 -28.74 -33.69 13.12
CA GLY A 29 -27.81 -33.57 14.25
C GLY A 29 -27.29 -32.14 14.45
N PRO A 30 -26.42 -31.92 15.46
CA PRO A 30 -26.19 -30.60 16.06
C PRO A 30 -25.45 -29.67 15.10
N ARG A 31 -26.09 -28.55 14.74
CA ARG A 31 -25.48 -27.47 13.96
C ARG A 31 -24.54 -26.64 14.84
N ALA A 32 -23.34 -26.37 14.34
CA ALA A 32 -22.45 -25.35 14.85
C ALA A 32 -23.09 -23.96 14.71
N TRP A 33 -22.84 -23.11 15.71
CA TRP A 33 -23.33 -21.74 15.79
C TRP A 33 -22.68 -20.86 14.71
N PRO A 34 -23.41 -20.04 13.95
CA PRO A 34 -22.81 -18.94 13.22
C PRO A 34 -22.27 -17.91 14.24
N GLN A 35 -21.08 -17.37 14.00
CA GLN A 35 -20.57 -16.18 14.69
C GLN A 35 -21.67 -15.09 14.67
N PRO A 36 -22.22 -14.68 15.81
CA PRO A 36 -23.20 -13.61 15.83
C PRO A 36 -22.51 -12.30 15.45
N VAL A 37 -23.17 -11.47 14.65
CA VAL A 37 -22.79 -10.07 14.49
C VAL A 37 -22.97 -9.39 15.86
N TRP A 38 -21.87 -9.23 16.59
CA TRP A 38 -21.83 -8.87 18.02
C TRP A 38 -22.39 -7.47 18.38
N THR A 39 -22.77 -6.65 17.40
CA THR A 39 -23.35 -5.31 17.61
C THR A 39 -24.79 -5.30 18.14
N GLU A 40 -25.49 -6.44 18.23
CA GLU A 40 -26.90 -6.50 18.68
C GLU A 40 -27.12 -6.85 20.16
N LEU A 41 -26.10 -7.25 20.91
CA LEU A 41 -26.24 -7.70 22.32
C LEU A 41 -26.79 -6.60 23.27
N SER A 42 -26.51 -5.32 22.97
CA SER A 42 -27.04 -4.17 23.71
C SER A 42 -28.57 -4.03 23.65
N ARG A 43 -29.23 -4.75 22.74
CA ARG A 43 -30.70 -4.79 22.61
C ARG A 43 -31.35 -5.95 23.36
N LEU A 44 -30.57 -6.84 24.00
CA LEU A 44 -31.12 -7.94 24.78
C LEU A 44 -31.70 -7.43 26.10
N GLY A 45 -33.00 -7.65 26.31
CA GLY A 45 -33.63 -7.38 27.61
C GLY A 45 -33.09 -8.27 28.74
N ARG A 46 -33.21 -7.80 29.99
CA ARG A 46 -32.76 -8.47 31.23
C ARG A 46 -32.93 -10.01 31.26
N PRO A 47 -34.09 -10.59 30.90
CA PRO A 47 -34.30 -12.04 30.99
C PRO A 47 -33.40 -12.85 30.05
N ARG A 48 -33.09 -12.32 28.86
CA ARG A 48 -32.26 -13.02 27.86
C ARG A 48 -30.78 -12.95 28.22
N LEU A 49 -30.33 -11.82 28.75
CA LEU A 49 -28.97 -11.67 29.26
C LEU A 49 -28.72 -12.63 30.44
N ARG A 50 -29.68 -12.73 31.36
CA ARG A 50 -29.64 -13.69 32.47
C ARG A 50 -29.52 -15.14 31.98
N SER A 51 -30.36 -15.55 31.03
CA SER A 51 -30.34 -16.92 30.49
C SER A 51 -29.03 -17.27 29.77
N LEU A 52 -28.38 -16.31 29.11
CA LEU A 52 -27.06 -16.50 28.51
C LEU A 52 -25.96 -16.71 29.55
N VAL A 53 -25.98 -15.93 30.64
CA VAL A 53 -25.02 -16.09 31.74
C VAL A 53 -25.25 -17.41 32.47
N GLU A 54 -26.50 -17.77 32.77
CA GLU A 54 -26.85 -19.08 33.37
C GLU A 54 -26.35 -20.24 32.47
N CYS A 55 -26.50 -20.13 31.15
CA CYS A 55 -26.00 -21.13 30.20
C CYS A 55 -24.45 -21.26 30.24
N CYS A 56 -23.73 -20.15 30.34
CA CYS A 56 -22.26 -20.17 30.48
C CYS A 56 -21.86 -20.88 31.78
N VAL A 57 -22.55 -20.56 32.89
CA VAL A 57 -22.32 -21.18 34.21
C VAL A 57 -22.63 -22.68 34.20
N ASP A 58 -23.74 -23.09 33.62
CA ASP A 58 -24.12 -24.50 33.49
C ASP A 58 -23.12 -25.27 32.61
N THR A 59 -22.62 -24.64 31.54
CA THR A 59 -21.61 -25.22 30.65
C THR A 59 -20.27 -25.42 31.37
N MET A 60 -19.85 -24.46 32.19
CA MET A 60 -18.65 -24.63 33.02
C MET A 60 -18.85 -25.69 34.11
N THR A 61 -20.06 -25.81 34.67
CA THR A 61 -20.39 -26.78 35.72
C THR A 61 -20.41 -28.22 35.19
N THR A 62 -20.86 -28.41 33.96
CA THR A 62 -20.95 -29.74 33.34
C THR A 62 -19.61 -30.27 32.80
N ALA A 63 -18.58 -29.41 32.71
CA ALA A 63 -17.26 -29.77 32.23
C ALA A 63 -16.14 -29.09 33.06
N PRO A 64 -15.99 -29.46 34.34
CA PRO A 64 -15.03 -28.82 35.26
C PRO A 64 -13.56 -29.04 34.88
N ASP A 65 -13.26 -30.03 34.03
CA ASP A 65 -11.89 -30.37 33.62
C ASP A 65 -11.55 -29.90 32.19
N ASN A 66 -12.50 -29.31 31.45
CA ASN A 66 -12.28 -28.88 30.07
C ASN A 66 -11.82 -27.41 30.00
N VAL A 67 -10.51 -27.22 30.04
CA VAL A 67 -9.85 -25.90 30.11
C VAL A 67 -10.21 -25.00 28.93
N ASP A 68 -10.25 -25.53 27.71
CA ASP A 68 -10.59 -24.73 26.51
C ASP A 68 -12.04 -24.26 26.55
N LEU A 69 -12.95 -25.12 27.00
CA LEU A 69 -14.35 -24.78 27.14
C LEU A 69 -14.56 -23.71 28.23
N GLN A 70 -13.95 -23.89 29.40
CA GLN A 70 -14.01 -22.89 30.47
C GLN A 70 -13.44 -21.54 30.02
N THR A 71 -12.30 -21.55 29.33
CA THR A 71 -11.68 -20.34 28.76
C THR A 71 -12.63 -19.60 27.83
N ARG A 72 -13.31 -20.33 26.92
CA ARG A 72 -14.28 -19.73 25.99
C ARG A 72 -15.49 -19.17 26.73
N GLN A 73 -16.04 -19.89 27.72
CA GLN A 73 -17.17 -19.39 28.51
C GLN A 73 -16.79 -18.15 29.33
N ILE A 74 -15.58 -18.10 29.90
CA ILE A 74 -15.07 -16.94 30.64
C ILE A 74 -14.92 -15.72 29.73
N LYS A 75 -14.41 -15.89 28.50
CA LYS A 75 -14.32 -14.79 27.51
C LYS A 75 -15.71 -14.26 27.14
N ILE A 76 -16.65 -15.15 26.84
CA ILE A 76 -18.05 -14.78 26.53
C ILE A 76 -18.66 -14.00 27.70
N MET A 77 -18.52 -14.49 28.93
CA MET A 77 -19.02 -13.78 30.11
C MET A 77 -18.34 -12.42 30.31
N ALA A 78 -17.02 -12.32 30.14
CA ALA A 78 -16.29 -11.06 30.30
C ALA A 78 -16.78 -9.99 29.31
N GLU A 79 -17.00 -10.37 28.05
CA GLU A 79 -17.56 -9.48 27.02
C GLU A 79 -19.01 -9.11 27.32
N LEU A 80 -19.83 -10.07 27.76
CA LEU A 80 -21.22 -9.81 28.20
C LEU A 80 -21.25 -8.81 29.37
N PHE A 81 -20.35 -8.95 30.35
CA PHE A 81 -20.25 -8.04 31.50
C PHE A 81 -19.74 -6.66 31.10
N GLN A 82 -18.76 -6.57 30.19
CA GLN A 82 -18.25 -5.30 29.70
C GLN A 82 -19.33 -4.48 28.98
N GLN A 83 -20.22 -5.14 28.25
CA GLN A 83 -21.35 -4.47 27.58
C GLN A 83 -22.52 -4.20 28.54
N ALA A 84 -22.85 -5.14 29.43
CA ALA A 84 -23.91 -4.98 30.42
C ALA A 84 -23.58 -3.89 31.45
N GLY A 85 -22.30 -3.62 31.70
CA GLY A 85 -21.83 -2.53 32.56
C GLY A 85 -22.36 -1.14 32.24
N GLN A 86 -22.89 -0.93 31.03
CA GLN A 86 -23.53 0.32 30.63
C GLN A 86 -25.04 0.37 30.99
N THR A 87 -25.62 -0.73 31.47
CA THR A 87 -27.03 -0.83 31.87
C THR A 87 -27.15 -1.61 33.17
N ALA A 88 -27.49 -0.95 34.28
CA ALA A 88 -27.56 -1.53 35.64
C ALA A 88 -28.59 -2.68 35.76
N ALA A 89 -28.27 -3.89 35.27
CA ALA A 89 -29.27 -4.87 34.88
C ALA A 89 -28.99 -6.34 35.27
N LEU A 90 -27.90 -6.63 35.97
CA LEU A 90 -27.58 -7.98 36.44
C LEU A 90 -27.90 -8.16 37.93
N ASP A 91 -28.44 -9.33 38.27
CA ASP A 91 -28.76 -9.75 39.64
C ASP A 91 -27.47 -10.03 40.42
N ARG A 92 -27.40 -9.52 41.66
CA ARG A 92 -26.27 -9.67 42.58
C ARG A 92 -25.98 -11.15 42.90
N MET A 93 -27.00 -12.01 42.94
CA MET A 93 -26.82 -13.45 43.17
C MET A 93 -26.11 -14.15 42.01
N LEU A 94 -26.49 -13.84 40.77
CA LEU A 94 -25.90 -14.45 39.57
C LEU A 94 -24.42 -14.09 39.43
N LEU A 95 -24.09 -12.85 39.81
CA LEU A 95 -22.74 -12.33 39.74
C LEU A 95 -21.83 -12.93 40.83
N GLN A 96 -22.36 -13.18 42.02
CA GLN A 96 -21.65 -13.91 43.07
C GLN A 96 -21.37 -15.37 42.67
N GLU A 97 -22.32 -16.03 42.02
CA GLU A 97 -22.11 -17.40 41.51
C GLU A 97 -21.00 -17.44 40.44
N CYS A 98 -20.99 -16.47 39.51
CA CYS A 98 -19.92 -16.34 38.53
C CYS A 98 -18.54 -16.16 39.19
N LEU A 99 -18.45 -15.33 40.23
CA LEU A 99 -17.21 -15.10 40.98
C LEU A 99 -16.74 -16.36 41.71
N ASN A 100 -17.64 -17.07 42.38
CA ASN A 100 -17.31 -18.32 43.09
C ASN A 100 -16.77 -19.38 42.12
N ARG A 101 -17.36 -19.48 40.92
CA ARG A 101 -16.94 -20.43 39.87
C ARG A 101 -15.62 -20.05 39.23
N LEU A 102 -15.38 -18.75 39.01
CA LEU A 102 -14.11 -18.25 38.51
C LEU A 102 -12.99 -18.52 39.51
N ALA A 103 -13.24 -18.31 40.81
CA ALA A 103 -12.30 -18.61 41.88
C ALA A 103 -11.98 -20.11 41.97
N ALA A 104 -13.00 -20.98 41.89
CA ALA A 104 -12.80 -22.43 41.85
C ALA A 104 -12.00 -22.89 40.61
N ALA A 105 -12.26 -22.31 39.44
CA ALA A 105 -11.48 -22.58 38.22
C ALA A 105 -10.02 -22.13 38.38
N MET A 106 -9.76 -20.99 39.02
CA MET A 106 -8.41 -20.53 39.31
C MET A 106 -7.67 -21.46 40.28
N GLN A 107 -8.35 -21.99 41.31
CA GLN A 107 -7.77 -22.95 42.25
C GLN A 107 -7.44 -24.29 41.58
N ASN A 108 -8.31 -24.80 40.71
CA ASN A 108 -8.10 -26.08 40.02
C ASN A 108 -7.00 -26.04 38.95
N HIS A 109 -6.57 -24.85 38.51
CA HIS A 109 -5.72 -24.68 37.33
C HIS A 109 -4.47 -23.82 37.61
N GLN A 110 -3.85 -23.96 38.79
CA GLN A 110 -2.64 -23.22 39.20
C GLN A 110 -1.45 -23.30 38.20
N GLN A 111 -1.43 -24.29 37.28
CA GLN A 111 -0.32 -24.54 36.36
C GLN A 111 -0.40 -23.81 35.01
N THR A 112 -1.50 -23.14 34.65
CA THR A 112 -1.64 -22.47 33.34
C THR A 112 -1.63 -20.94 33.46
N ALA A 113 -0.46 -20.34 33.21
CA ALA A 113 -0.25 -18.89 33.30
C ALA A 113 -1.21 -18.07 32.40
N GLU A 114 -1.63 -18.61 31.25
CA GLU A 114 -2.56 -17.96 30.34
C GLU A 114 -4.00 -17.91 30.87
N LEU A 115 -4.51 -19.01 31.43
CA LEU A 115 -5.83 -19.06 32.06
C LEU A 115 -5.87 -18.12 33.27
N HIS A 116 -4.79 -18.10 34.05
CA HIS A 116 -4.68 -17.22 35.21
C HIS A 116 -4.72 -15.73 34.80
N ALA A 117 -4.04 -15.35 33.72
CA ALA A 117 -4.07 -13.98 33.18
C ALA A 117 -5.46 -13.57 32.65
N GLN A 118 -6.16 -14.48 31.97
CA GLN A 118 -7.49 -14.22 31.43
C GLN A 118 -8.54 -14.12 32.55
N SER A 119 -8.45 -14.97 33.58
CA SER A 119 -9.30 -14.88 34.79
C SER A 119 -9.06 -13.58 35.57
N CYS A 120 -7.80 -13.16 35.71
CA CYS A 120 -7.46 -11.86 36.32
C CYS A 120 -8.02 -10.68 35.50
N CYS A 121 -8.02 -10.77 34.16
CA CYS A 121 -8.61 -9.77 33.28
C CYS A 121 -10.14 -9.72 33.44
N ALA A 122 -10.82 -10.87 33.48
CA ALA A 122 -12.25 -10.95 33.71
C ALA A 122 -12.63 -10.35 35.08
N LEU A 123 -11.90 -10.68 36.14
CA LEU A 123 -12.05 -10.08 37.48
C LEU A 123 -11.85 -8.56 37.46
N HIS A 124 -10.84 -8.06 36.75
CA HIS A 124 -10.59 -6.63 36.60
C HIS A 124 -11.75 -5.90 35.92
N VAL A 125 -12.29 -6.47 34.84
CA VAL A 125 -13.41 -5.92 34.09
C VAL A 125 -14.66 -5.92 34.96
N MET A 126 -14.98 -7.04 35.62
CA MET A 126 -16.13 -7.14 36.53
C MET A 126 -16.04 -6.11 37.67
N ALA A 127 -14.89 -6.00 38.34
CA ALA A 127 -14.71 -5.05 39.43
C ALA A 127 -14.74 -3.59 38.99
N SER A 128 -14.14 -3.28 37.83
CA SER A 128 -14.18 -1.93 37.25
C SER A 128 -15.60 -1.53 36.82
N THR A 129 -16.43 -2.51 36.46
CA THR A 129 -17.78 -2.30 35.94
C THR A 129 -18.82 -2.09 37.04
N LEU A 130 -18.65 -2.71 38.21
CA LEU A 130 -19.69 -2.75 39.24
C LEU A 130 -19.60 -1.62 40.27
N GLY A 131 -18.49 -0.86 40.30
CA GLY A 131 -18.27 0.18 41.31
C GLY A 131 -18.46 -0.34 42.74
N ALA A 132 -18.66 0.57 43.71
CA ALA A 132 -18.69 0.30 45.16
C ALA A 132 -19.85 -0.61 45.69
N SER A 133 -20.51 -1.39 44.83
CA SER A 133 -21.67 -2.22 45.19
C SER A 133 -21.33 -3.64 45.67
N LEU A 134 -20.04 -4.01 45.72
CA LEU A 134 -19.54 -5.29 46.25
C LEU A 134 -19.19 -5.19 47.75
N THR A 135 -20.15 -4.85 48.62
CA THR A 135 -19.97 -4.97 50.08
C THR A 135 -20.61 -6.26 50.58
N GLY A 136 -19.79 -7.30 50.76
CA GLY A 136 -20.23 -8.60 51.25
C GLY A 136 -19.06 -9.52 51.62
N LEU A 137 -19.29 -10.36 52.63
CA LEU A 137 -18.31 -11.16 53.39
C LEU A 137 -17.42 -12.13 52.59
N HIS A 138 -17.63 -12.33 51.28
CA HIS A 138 -16.87 -13.28 50.46
C HIS A 138 -15.98 -12.65 49.39
N PHE A 139 -16.03 -11.32 49.18
CA PHE A 139 -15.13 -10.65 48.24
C PHE A 139 -13.67 -10.62 48.75
N GLY A 140 -13.52 -10.47 50.07
CA GLY A 140 -12.23 -10.57 50.74
C GLY A 140 -11.59 -11.95 50.58
N ASP A 141 -12.39 -13.02 50.53
CA ASP A 141 -11.91 -14.39 50.32
C ASP A 141 -11.41 -14.59 48.88
N VAL A 142 -12.16 -14.11 47.88
CA VAL A 142 -11.76 -14.18 46.46
C VAL A 142 -10.47 -13.40 46.22
N VAL A 143 -10.36 -12.19 46.78
CA VAL A 143 -9.13 -11.39 46.64
C VAL A 143 -7.97 -12.01 47.42
N SER A 144 -8.22 -12.64 48.56
CA SER A 144 -7.17 -13.37 49.30
C SER A 144 -6.69 -14.60 48.52
N GLN A 145 -7.58 -15.34 47.86
CA GLN A 145 -7.21 -16.47 46.98
C GLN A 145 -6.44 -16.02 45.73
N VAL A 146 -6.79 -14.86 45.16
CA VAL A 146 -6.04 -14.25 44.05
C VAL A 146 -4.64 -13.86 44.52
N VAL A 147 -4.52 -13.24 45.70
CA VAL A 147 -3.22 -12.85 46.28
C VAL A 147 -2.37 -14.09 46.60
N GLU A 148 -2.95 -15.13 47.18
CA GLU A 148 -2.26 -16.39 47.53
C GLU A 148 -1.83 -17.18 46.28
N ALA A 149 -2.68 -17.25 45.25
CA ALA A 149 -2.30 -17.84 43.97
C ALA A 149 -1.12 -17.09 43.33
N MET A 150 -1.04 -15.76 43.51
CA MET A 150 0.00 -14.92 42.94
C MET A 150 1.37 -15.01 43.62
N GLU A 151 1.49 -15.70 44.76
CA GLU A 151 2.78 -15.97 45.41
C GLU A 151 3.62 -17.05 44.69
N THR A 152 3.08 -17.65 43.61
CA THR A 152 3.82 -18.57 42.72
C THR A 152 4.53 -17.83 41.57
N GLU A 153 5.68 -18.37 41.11
CA GLU A 153 6.50 -17.75 40.06
C GLU A 153 5.79 -17.72 38.69
N TYR A 154 5.12 -16.60 38.37
CA TYR A 154 4.50 -16.37 37.06
C TYR A 154 5.32 -15.46 36.12
N PRO A 155 5.15 -15.58 34.80
CA PRO A 155 5.73 -14.68 33.80
C PRO A 155 5.37 -13.18 34.02
N SER A 156 6.26 -12.29 33.60
CA SER A 156 6.19 -10.83 33.85
C SER A 156 4.95 -10.11 33.28
N TYR A 157 4.24 -10.69 32.30
CA TYR A 157 3.00 -10.11 31.80
C TYR A 157 1.82 -10.39 32.73
N VAL A 158 1.78 -11.57 33.39
CA VAL A 158 0.76 -11.93 34.38
C VAL A 158 0.88 -11.01 35.59
N GLN A 159 2.11 -10.82 36.09
CA GLN A 159 2.41 -9.91 37.20
C GLN A 159 1.92 -8.47 36.94
N ARG A 160 2.10 -7.97 35.70
CA ARG A 160 1.63 -6.62 35.30
C ARG A 160 0.11 -6.50 35.29
N TRP A 161 -0.60 -7.50 34.78
CA TRP A 161 -2.06 -7.50 34.78
C TRP A 161 -2.63 -7.61 36.19
N SER A 162 -2.06 -8.47 37.02
CA SER A 162 -2.51 -8.66 38.39
C SER A 162 -2.22 -7.46 39.28
N ALA A 163 -1.07 -6.78 39.11
CA ALA A 163 -0.79 -5.51 39.79
C ALA A 163 -1.82 -4.42 39.42
N ARG A 164 -2.21 -4.36 38.14
CA ARG A 164 -3.24 -3.43 37.66
C ARG A 164 -4.63 -3.75 38.21
N ALA A 165 -4.96 -5.02 38.38
CA ALA A 165 -6.19 -5.47 39.02
C ALA A 165 -6.22 -5.10 40.51
N LEU A 166 -5.18 -5.48 41.26
CA LEU A 166 -5.06 -5.20 42.70
C LEU A 166 -5.05 -3.70 43.00
N SER A 167 -4.39 -2.88 42.18
CA SER A 167 -4.40 -1.42 42.35
C SER A 167 -5.79 -0.80 42.26
N LYS A 168 -6.68 -1.34 41.40
CA LYS A 168 -8.07 -0.88 41.30
C LYS A 168 -8.98 -1.48 42.38
N LEU A 169 -8.68 -2.69 42.82
CA LEU A 169 -9.46 -3.43 43.81
C LEU A 169 -9.21 -2.97 45.24
N SER A 170 -7.96 -2.63 45.57
CA SER A 170 -7.51 -2.27 46.92
C SER A 170 -8.39 -1.22 47.65
N PRO A 171 -8.85 -0.14 47.01
CA PRO A 171 -9.71 0.85 47.66
C PRO A 171 -11.10 0.33 48.06
N MET A 172 -11.51 -0.82 47.51
CA MET A 172 -12.84 -1.43 47.68
C MET A 172 -12.84 -2.55 48.73
N LEU A 173 -11.69 -2.87 49.32
CA LEU A 173 -11.52 -3.95 50.28
C LEU A 173 -11.72 -3.46 51.72
N ASP A 174 -12.16 -4.35 52.61
CA ASP A 174 -12.09 -4.10 54.05
C ASP A 174 -10.64 -3.87 54.50
N PRO A 175 -10.39 -3.24 55.67
CA PRO A 175 -9.04 -2.87 56.08
C PRO A 175 -8.03 -4.03 56.09
N ALA A 176 -8.45 -5.24 56.46
CA ALA A 176 -7.55 -6.40 56.54
C ALA A 176 -7.20 -6.95 55.15
N ALA A 177 -8.19 -7.07 54.26
CA ALA A 177 -7.95 -7.48 52.87
C ALA A 177 -7.19 -6.41 52.07
N ARG A 178 -7.44 -5.13 52.37
CA ARG A 178 -6.71 -3.99 51.79
C ARG A 178 -5.24 -4.01 52.13
N GLU A 179 -4.90 -4.25 53.40
CA GLU A 179 -3.50 -4.34 53.84
C GLU A 179 -2.75 -5.45 53.12
N ARG A 180 -3.37 -6.62 52.94
CA ARG A 180 -2.82 -7.74 52.16
C ARG A 180 -2.63 -7.38 50.68
N ALA A 181 -3.65 -6.77 50.05
CA ALA A 181 -3.58 -6.36 48.65
C ALA A 181 -2.53 -5.28 48.39
N GLU A 182 -2.38 -4.30 49.29
CA GLU A 182 -1.32 -3.28 49.22
C GLU A 182 0.07 -3.89 49.49
N GLY A 183 0.17 -4.91 50.35
CA GLY A 183 1.38 -5.72 50.51
C GLY A 183 1.81 -6.42 49.22
N ALA A 184 0.90 -7.16 48.58
CA ALA A 184 1.14 -7.83 47.31
C ALA A 184 1.48 -6.83 46.18
N LEU A 185 0.76 -5.69 46.12
CA LEU A 185 1.03 -4.65 45.13
C LEU A 185 2.44 -4.06 45.30
N ARG A 186 2.90 -3.84 46.54
CA ARG A 186 4.27 -3.39 46.83
C ARG A 186 5.32 -4.39 46.35
N GLN A 187 5.07 -5.69 46.49
CA GLN A 187 5.98 -6.73 45.99
C GLN A 187 6.03 -6.75 44.45
N LEU A 188 4.88 -6.61 43.77
CA LEU A 188 4.78 -6.63 42.30
C LEU A 188 5.30 -5.37 41.61
N THR A 189 5.32 -4.24 42.32
CA THR A 189 5.72 -2.93 41.78
C THR A 189 7.10 -2.47 42.25
N ALA A 190 7.79 -3.26 43.08
CA ALA A 190 9.15 -2.96 43.50
C ALA A 190 10.09 -2.88 42.28
N PRO A 191 10.96 -1.86 42.19
CA PRO A 191 11.93 -1.79 41.11
C PRO A 191 12.85 -3.02 41.15
N MET A 192 13.27 -3.46 39.96
CA MET A 192 14.12 -4.62 39.67
C MET A 192 15.39 -4.84 40.54
N PRO A 193 15.97 -3.87 41.29
CA PRO A 193 17.12 -4.16 42.15
C PRO A 193 16.84 -5.12 43.33
N VAL A 194 15.59 -5.27 43.78
CA VAL A 194 15.27 -6.15 44.93
C VAL A 194 15.08 -7.61 44.51
N ALA A 195 14.48 -7.86 43.34
CA ALA A 195 14.31 -9.22 42.80
C ALA A 195 15.66 -9.87 42.42
N PHE A 196 16.61 -9.07 41.94
CA PHE A 196 17.96 -9.55 41.62
C PHE A 196 18.76 -9.92 42.87
N GLN A 197 18.56 -9.21 44.00
CA GLN A 197 19.21 -9.56 45.27
C GLN A 197 18.63 -10.84 45.89
N SER A 198 17.35 -11.11 45.73
CA SER A 198 16.73 -12.36 46.16
C SER A 198 17.17 -13.55 45.31
N LEU A 199 17.26 -13.38 43.98
CA LEU A 199 17.78 -14.39 43.06
C LEU A 199 19.28 -14.64 43.29
N GLN A 200 20.07 -13.59 43.56
CA GLN A 200 21.50 -13.71 43.86
C GLN A 200 21.74 -14.36 45.23
N ARG A 201 20.86 -14.15 46.23
CA ARG A 201 20.90 -14.89 47.50
C ARG A 201 20.49 -16.36 47.31
N ALA A 202 19.51 -16.66 46.46
CA ALA A 202 19.08 -18.03 46.14
C ALA A 202 20.14 -18.80 45.33
N LEU A 203 20.83 -18.14 44.39
CA LEU A 203 21.92 -18.73 43.61
C LEU A 203 23.19 -18.90 44.46
N SER A 204 23.44 -18.00 45.42
CA SER A 204 24.55 -18.11 46.37
C SER A 204 24.32 -19.19 47.42
N SER A 205 23.08 -19.44 47.84
CA SER A 205 22.75 -20.54 48.75
C SER A 205 22.77 -21.92 48.07
N GLN A 206 22.76 -21.97 46.73
CA GLN A 206 22.85 -23.21 45.94
C GLN A 206 24.23 -23.44 45.28
N GLY A 207 25.22 -22.58 45.54
CA GLY A 207 26.62 -22.82 45.14
C GLY A 207 26.93 -22.73 43.64
N LEU A 208 26.05 -22.12 42.83
CA LEU A 208 26.25 -22.02 41.37
C LEU A 208 26.92 -20.68 41.00
N ARG A 209 28.12 -20.75 40.40
CA ARG A 209 28.83 -19.58 39.84
C ARG A 209 28.50 -19.39 38.35
N ALA A 210 28.18 -18.17 37.95
CA ALA A 210 28.08 -17.78 36.54
C ALA A 210 29.46 -17.61 35.89
N PRO A 211 29.64 -17.94 34.59
CA PRO A 211 30.95 -17.91 33.91
C PRO A 211 31.33 -16.50 33.41
N PRO A 212 32.63 -16.16 33.35
CA PRO A 212 33.10 -14.89 32.84
C PRO A 212 33.19 -14.88 31.31
N TRP A 213 32.66 -13.84 30.67
CA TRP A 213 32.83 -13.59 29.25
C TRP A 213 34.22 -12.99 29.00
N SER A 214 35.06 -13.73 28.27
CA SER A 214 36.40 -13.31 27.88
C SER A 214 36.42 -12.62 26.50
N VAL A 215 37.20 -11.54 26.46
CA VAL A 215 37.66 -10.73 25.32
C VAL A 215 38.22 -11.60 24.17
N ALA A 216 37.87 -11.26 22.93
CA ALA A 216 38.50 -11.81 21.72
C ALA A 216 39.60 -10.87 21.14
N PRO A 217 40.63 -11.41 20.46
CA PRO A 217 41.88 -10.70 20.17
C PRO A 217 42.02 -10.21 18.71
N ARG A 218 42.93 -9.24 18.54
CA ARG A 218 43.45 -8.69 17.28
C ARG A 218 44.27 -9.72 16.47
N THR A 219 44.08 -9.72 15.15
CA THR A 219 45.00 -10.29 14.13
C THR A 219 44.72 -9.59 12.79
N ARG A 220 45.62 -9.41 11.83
CA ARG A 220 47.09 -9.28 11.71
C ARG A 220 47.29 -8.72 10.29
N ARG A 221 48.16 -7.74 10.11
CA ARG A 221 48.50 -7.13 8.80
C ARG A 221 49.15 -8.15 7.86
N SER A 222 48.91 -7.99 6.56
CA SER A 222 49.61 -8.62 5.43
C SER A 222 49.70 -7.62 4.25
N PRO A 223 50.65 -7.80 3.30
CA PRO A 223 51.52 -6.74 2.81
C PRO A 223 51.12 -6.11 1.46
N GLU A 224 51.62 -4.89 1.25
CA GLU A 224 51.55 -4.11 0.00
C GLU A 224 52.28 -4.79 -1.18
N PRO A 225 51.76 -4.67 -2.41
CA PRO A 225 52.51 -4.96 -3.63
C PRO A 225 53.16 -3.68 -4.23
N PRO A 226 54.18 -3.84 -5.10
CA PRO A 226 55.13 -2.79 -5.45
C PRO A 226 54.60 -1.79 -6.49
N SER A 227 55.10 -0.56 -6.39
CA SER A 227 54.86 0.53 -7.34
C SER A 227 55.50 0.24 -8.71
N PRO A 228 54.81 0.46 -9.83
CA PRO A 228 55.45 0.59 -11.12
C PRO A 228 55.80 2.05 -11.41
N SER A 229 57.07 2.23 -11.76
CA SER A 229 57.70 3.41 -12.30
C SER A 229 57.12 3.82 -13.66
N GLY A 230 56.85 5.12 -13.79
CA GLY A 230 57.24 5.95 -14.93
C GLY A 230 56.63 5.65 -16.30
N LEU A 231 55.66 6.47 -16.71
CA LEU A 231 55.50 6.89 -18.10
C LEU A 231 54.87 8.30 -18.13
N GLN A 232 55.66 9.24 -18.63
CA GLN A 232 55.27 10.63 -18.88
C GLN A 232 54.32 10.68 -20.08
N SER A 233 53.16 11.31 -19.92
CA SER A 233 52.36 11.80 -21.04
C SER A 233 51.83 13.20 -20.72
N HIS A 234 52.17 14.15 -21.60
CA HIS A 234 51.74 15.55 -21.57
C HIS A 234 50.22 15.69 -21.37
N GLN A 235 49.81 16.46 -20.35
CA GLN A 235 48.48 17.08 -20.27
C GLN A 235 48.61 18.58 -20.57
N PRO A 236 47.70 19.17 -21.34
CA PRO A 236 47.63 20.62 -21.51
C PRO A 236 47.02 21.28 -20.26
N ASP A 237 47.63 22.40 -19.87
CA ASP A 237 47.14 23.31 -18.82
C ASP A 237 45.69 23.76 -19.11
N LEU A 238 44.75 23.18 -18.36
CA LEU A 238 43.45 23.80 -18.11
C LEU A 238 43.39 24.12 -16.63
N GLN A 239 43.89 25.30 -16.27
CA GLN A 239 43.54 25.91 -14.99
C GLN A 239 42.05 26.29 -15.01
N PRO A 240 41.19 25.70 -14.17
CA PRO A 240 39.86 26.23 -14.00
C PRO A 240 39.99 27.57 -13.27
N ARG A 241 39.46 28.64 -13.87
CA ARG A 241 39.22 29.92 -13.19
C ARG A 241 38.51 29.62 -11.87
N ARG A 242 39.13 30.06 -10.77
CA ARG A 242 38.49 30.12 -9.45
C ARG A 242 37.42 31.21 -9.48
N ASP A 243 36.25 30.89 -10.02
CA ASP A 243 35.06 31.67 -9.75
C ASP A 243 34.61 31.37 -8.31
N GLY A 244 34.36 32.43 -7.54
CA GLY A 244 34.08 32.37 -6.11
C GLY A 244 32.90 31.45 -5.80
N ARG A 245 33.19 30.26 -5.26
CA ARG A 245 32.19 29.33 -4.72
C ARG A 245 31.43 30.00 -3.58
N ARG A 246 30.26 30.56 -3.88
CA ARG A 246 29.24 30.87 -2.88
C ARG A 246 28.58 29.58 -2.41
N ASN A 247 28.18 29.55 -1.15
CA ASN A 247 27.53 28.43 -0.49
C ASN A 247 26.17 28.14 -1.15
N SER A 248 26.13 27.24 -2.12
CA SER A 248 24.86 26.70 -2.66
C SER A 248 24.33 25.58 -1.77
N ILE A 249 23.02 25.29 -1.85
CA ILE A 249 22.41 24.13 -1.14
C ILE A 249 23.15 22.84 -1.44
N ALA A 250 23.64 22.66 -2.68
CA ALA A 250 24.44 21.51 -3.07
C ALA A 250 25.74 21.37 -2.23
N ALA A 251 26.27 22.46 -1.69
CA ALA A 251 27.39 22.42 -0.75
C ALA A 251 26.95 22.03 0.67
N SER A 252 25.83 22.53 1.17
CA SER A 252 25.28 22.16 2.49
C SER A 252 24.80 20.72 2.52
N VAL A 253 24.02 20.31 1.53
CA VAL A 253 23.59 18.93 1.29
C VAL A 253 24.79 18.05 0.96
N GLY A 254 25.73 18.51 0.14
CA GLY A 254 26.97 17.77 -0.16
C GLY A 254 27.85 17.52 1.06
N ARG A 255 27.89 18.45 2.04
CA ARG A 255 28.54 18.20 3.34
C ARG A 255 27.78 17.14 4.14
N LEU A 256 26.45 17.18 4.13
CA LEU A 256 25.60 16.21 4.82
C LEU A 256 25.74 14.81 4.24
N LEU A 257 25.71 14.72 2.91
CA LEU A 257 25.58 13.49 2.15
C LEU A 257 26.94 12.88 1.79
N GLY A 258 27.99 13.70 1.64
CA GLY A 258 29.29 13.29 1.11
C GLY A 258 29.43 13.60 -0.38
N LEU A 259 30.67 13.64 -0.90
CA LEU A 259 30.99 14.13 -2.25
C LEU A 259 30.30 13.37 -3.39
N ARG A 260 30.10 12.05 -3.24
CA ARG A 260 29.48 11.21 -4.30
C ARG A 260 28.01 11.55 -4.59
N LEU A 261 27.36 12.30 -3.71
CA LEU A 261 25.93 12.61 -3.83
C LEU A 261 25.64 13.93 -4.56
N GLN A 262 26.67 14.73 -4.85
CA GLN A 262 26.52 15.94 -5.65
C GLN A 262 26.23 15.64 -7.13
N ASP A 263 26.59 14.44 -7.59
CA ASP A 263 26.37 14.00 -8.97
C ASP A 263 24.96 13.41 -9.19
N ALA A 264 24.20 13.18 -8.10
CA ALA A 264 22.83 12.68 -8.20
C ALA A 264 21.89 13.77 -8.75
N PRO A 265 20.86 13.42 -9.54
CA PRO A 265 19.78 14.34 -9.89
C PRO A 265 19.17 15.01 -8.65
N GLU A 266 18.77 16.27 -8.76
CA GLU A 266 18.38 17.08 -7.60
C GLU A 266 17.22 16.47 -6.80
N GLY A 267 16.23 15.87 -7.46
CA GLY A 267 15.13 15.24 -6.73
C GLY A 267 15.55 13.97 -5.99
N ILE A 268 16.56 13.24 -6.48
CA ILE A 268 17.21 12.17 -5.72
C ILE A 268 17.97 12.75 -4.52
N GLN A 269 18.67 13.87 -4.68
CA GLN A 269 19.35 14.54 -3.57
C GLN A 269 18.36 14.93 -2.46
N VAL A 270 17.17 15.44 -2.80
CA VAL A 270 16.11 15.73 -1.83
C VAL A 270 15.72 14.47 -1.04
N CYS A 271 15.45 13.37 -1.73
CA CYS A 271 15.10 12.09 -1.11
C CYS A 271 16.21 11.58 -0.17
N LEU A 272 17.46 11.59 -0.63
CA LEU A 272 18.61 11.13 0.14
C LEU A 272 18.91 12.03 1.35
N ALA A 273 18.72 13.35 1.22
CA ALA A 273 18.79 14.27 2.36
C ALA A 273 17.75 13.91 3.42
N CYS A 274 16.50 13.67 3.04
CA CYS A 274 15.45 13.23 3.95
C CYS A 274 15.75 11.89 4.63
N ASN A 275 16.29 10.91 3.90
CA ASN A 275 16.73 9.63 4.47
C ASN A 275 17.81 9.82 5.55
N LYS A 276 18.83 10.63 5.25
CA LYS A 276 19.92 10.91 6.19
C LYS A 276 19.42 11.65 7.44
N ILE A 277 18.50 12.59 7.27
CA ILE A 277 17.84 13.28 8.38
C ILE A 277 17.04 12.29 9.24
N PHE A 278 16.30 11.37 8.62
CA PHE A 278 15.55 10.34 9.34
C PHE A 278 16.45 9.43 10.18
N GLU A 279 17.55 8.92 9.61
CA GLU A 279 18.56 8.13 10.33
C GLU A 279 19.13 8.91 11.53
N GLY A 280 19.44 10.18 11.31
CA GLY A 280 19.89 11.09 12.34
C GLY A 280 18.89 11.29 13.48
N LEU A 281 17.63 11.55 13.14
CA LEU A 281 16.54 11.79 14.09
C LEU A 281 16.12 10.54 14.87
N THR A 282 16.32 9.34 14.31
CA THR A 282 15.97 8.06 14.95
C THR A 282 17.12 7.44 15.74
N SER A 283 18.32 8.01 15.66
CA SER A 283 19.45 7.63 16.50
C SER A 283 19.13 7.85 18.00
N THR A 284 19.65 7.00 18.87
CA THR A 284 19.24 6.89 20.30
C THR A 284 19.63 8.06 21.20
N ARG A 285 20.25 9.13 20.68
CA ARG A 285 20.76 10.25 21.48
C ARG A 285 19.85 11.47 21.33
N SER A 286 19.23 11.91 22.42
CA SER A 286 18.30 13.06 22.42
C SER A 286 18.95 14.37 21.97
N GLU A 287 20.22 14.61 22.34
CA GLU A 287 21.00 15.80 21.93
C GLU A 287 21.15 15.90 20.40
N VAL A 288 21.25 14.76 19.72
CA VAL A 288 21.39 14.69 18.26
C VAL A 288 20.12 15.19 17.55
N SER A 289 18.94 15.02 18.16
CA SER A 289 17.67 15.45 17.56
C SER A 289 17.54 16.97 17.40
N ALA A 290 18.19 17.76 18.26
CA ALA A 290 18.19 19.23 18.19
C ALA A 290 19.15 19.76 17.11
N GLU A 291 20.30 19.09 16.94
CA GLU A 291 21.25 19.37 15.88
C GLU A 291 20.59 19.14 14.51
N TRP A 292 19.94 17.99 14.32
CA TRP A 292 19.23 17.71 13.07
C TRP A 292 18.10 18.69 12.77
N LEU A 293 17.36 19.16 13.78
CA LEU A 293 16.35 20.19 13.55
C LEU A 293 16.98 21.51 13.06
N THR A 294 18.15 21.86 13.59
CA THR A 294 18.93 23.02 13.12
C THR A 294 19.38 22.84 11.68
N THR A 295 19.86 21.64 11.32
CA THR A 295 20.21 21.28 9.96
C THR A 295 19.03 21.39 9.00
N ILE A 296 17.85 20.86 9.39
CA ILE A 296 16.64 20.97 8.55
C ILE A 296 16.28 22.43 8.32
N ARG A 297 16.30 23.28 9.37
CA ARG A 297 16.02 24.72 9.24
C ARG A 297 16.98 25.40 8.28
N GLN A 298 18.29 25.11 8.38
CA GLN A 298 19.27 25.64 7.44
C GLN A 298 18.95 25.26 6.00
N ILE A 299 18.64 23.99 5.73
CA ILE A 299 18.30 23.54 4.37
C ILE A 299 17.01 24.22 3.87
N CYS A 300 16.00 24.37 4.72
CA CYS A 300 14.77 25.10 4.41
C CYS A 300 15.04 26.57 4.07
N ASP A 301 15.83 27.25 4.89
CA ASP A 301 16.17 28.67 4.69
C ASP A 301 16.91 28.87 3.36
N GLU A 302 17.89 28.01 3.06
CA GLU A 302 18.61 28.04 1.80
C GLU A 302 17.67 27.76 0.61
N ALA A 303 16.75 26.79 0.73
CA ALA A 303 15.78 26.45 -0.32
C ALA A 303 14.77 27.57 -0.62
N GLN A 304 14.44 28.39 0.38
CA GLN A 304 13.49 29.48 0.25
C GLN A 304 14.13 30.81 -0.19
N GLN A 305 15.37 31.09 0.24
CA GLN A 305 16.00 32.40 0.07
C GLN A 305 16.83 32.52 -1.22
N ASP A 306 17.37 31.42 -1.74
CA ASP A 306 18.24 31.48 -2.90
C ASP A 306 17.42 31.59 -4.20
N SER A 307 17.40 32.79 -4.78
CA SER A 307 16.74 33.05 -6.06
C SER A 307 17.32 32.23 -7.21
N GLN A 308 18.60 31.83 -7.11
CA GLN A 308 19.29 30.98 -8.08
C GLN A 308 19.01 29.49 -7.88
N GLN A 309 18.33 29.11 -6.80
CA GLN A 309 18.02 27.71 -6.55
C GLN A 309 17.06 27.15 -7.59
N SER A 310 17.31 25.90 -7.99
CA SER A 310 16.42 25.14 -8.85
C SER A 310 14.99 25.07 -8.31
N ASP A 311 14.04 25.04 -9.24
CA ASP A 311 12.62 24.86 -8.95
C ASP A 311 12.33 23.54 -8.23
N VAL A 312 13.16 22.50 -8.41
CA VAL A 312 13.01 21.20 -7.72
C VAL A 312 13.11 21.38 -6.19
N TRP A 313 14.11 22.14 -5.72
CA TRP A 313 14.29 22.38 -4.29
C TRP A 313 13.22 23.31 -3.72
N LYS A 314 12.84 24.36 -4.46
CA LYS A 314 11.76 25.29 -4.07
C LYS A 314 10.41 24.57 -3.95
N MET A 315 10.16 23.58 -4.81
CA MET A 315 8.94 22.76 -4.81
C MET A 315 9.06 21.50 -3.93
N SER A 316 10.21 21.26 -3.30
CA SER A 316 10.42 20.13 -2.39
C SER A 316 9.84 20.40 -0.99
N VAL A 317 9.93 19.41 -0.10
CA VAL A 317 9.56 19.59 1.31
C VAL A 317 10.36 20.70 1.98
N PHE A 318 11.61 20.92 1.59
CA PHE A 318 12.47 21.96 2.18
C PHE A 318 12.02 23.37 1.77
N GLY A 319 11.52 23.55 0.55
CA GLY A 319 11.00 24.83 0.08
C GLY A 319 9.58 25.12 0.55
N LEU A 320 8.75 24.08 0.71
CA LEU A 320 7.32 24.21 0.97
C LEU A 320 6.90 24.04 2.43
N MET A 321 7.74 23.45 3.29
CA MET A 321 7.39 23.14 4.68
C MET A 321 8.34 23.77 5.70
N PRO A 322 7.85 24.15 6.89
CA PRO A 322 8.73 24.44 8.02
C PRO A 322 9.43 23.17 8.50
N ALA A 323 10.63 23.33 9.07
CA ALA A 323 11.47 22.22 9.53
C ALA A 323 10.78 21.27 10.52
N GLU A 324 9.93 21.82 11.38
CA GLU A 324 9.16 21.08 12.38
C GLU A 324 8.12 20.16 11.73
N ALA A 325 7.53 20.58 10.61
CA ALA A 325 6.60 19.74 9.85
C ALA A 325 7.34 18.59 9.16
N ILE A 326 8.51 18.85 8.58
CA ILE A 326 9.36 17.80 7.98
C ILE A 326 9.72 16.76 9.05
N LYS A 327 10.23 17.21 10.20
CA LYS A 327 10.53 16.34 11.35
C LYS A 327 9.30 15.54 11.79
N HIS A 328 8.13 16.16 11.86
CA HIS A 328 6.89 15.48 12.21
C HIS A 328 6.59 14.34 11.25
N PHE A 329 6.60 14.58 9.93
CA PHE A 329 6.29 13.55 8.93
C PHE A 329 7.34 12.43 8.88
N LEU A 330 8.63 12.76 9.00
CA LEU A 330 9.71 11.76 9.08
C LEU A 330 9.56 10.84 10.30
N LEU A 331 9.05 11.34 11.42
CA LEU A 331 8.90 10.54 12.64
C LEU A 331 7.52 9.86 12.78
N ARG A 332 6.65 9.96 11.76
CA ARG A 332 5.37 9.22 11.76
C ARG A 332 5.60 7.72 11.61
N ASP A 333 4.72 6.94 12.21
CA ASP A 333 4.79 5.48 12.18
C ASP A 333 4.62 4.90 10.77
N ASP A 334 3.83 5.55 9.91
CA ASP A 334 3.70 5.17 8.49
C ASP A 334 5.05 5.25 7.75
N HIS A 335 5.87 6.27 8.04
CA HIS A 335 7.18 6.44 7.42
C HIS A 335 8.25 5.54 8.03
N LYS A 336 8.24 5.36 9.37
CA LYS A 336 9.11 4.36 10.01
C LYS A 336 8.86 2.97 9.46
N ARG A 337 7.58 2.59 9.35
CA ARG A 337 7.20 1.32 8.73
C ARG A 337 7.71 1.24 7.30
N TRP A 338 7.49 2.29 6.50
CA TRP A 338 8.01 2.35 5.14
C TRP A 338 9.52 2.08 5.07
N LYS A 339 10.33 2.65 5.96
CA LYS A 339 11.78 2.43 5.96
C LYS A 339 12.19 0.98 6.24
N ILE A 340 11.42 0.27 7.06
CA ILE A 340 11.62 -1.17 7.27
C ILE A 340 11.24 -1.95 6.00
N ILE A 341 10.11 -1.60 5.37
CA ILE A 341 9.64 -2.24 4.12
C ILE A 341 10.64 -2.03 2.98
N GLU A 342 11.16 -0.82 2.85
CA GLU A 342 12.19 -0.43 1.89
C GLU A 342 13.41 -1.34 2.03
N ALA A 343 13.99 -1.43 3.23
CA ALA A 343 15.14 -2.28 3.52
C ALA A 343 14.84 -3.78 3.29
N HIS A 344 13.66 -4.27 3.68
CA HIS A 344 13.28 -5.66 3.45
C HIS A 344 13.12 -5.98 1.96
N THR A 345 12.62 -5.03 1.18
CA THR A 345 12.45 -5.23 -0.26
C THR A 345 13.78 -5.18 -0.99
N GLU A 346 14.73 -4.35 -0.54
CA GLU A 346 16.11 -4.39 -1.02
C GLU A 346 16.75 -5.76 -0.74
N HIS A 347 16.64 -6.27 0.49
CA HIS A 347 17.14 -7.60 0.85
C HIS A 347 16.48 -8.70 0.02
N PHE A 348 15.16 -8.63 -0.19
CA PHE A 348 14.44 -9.57 -1.06
C PHE A 348 14.96 -9.54 -2.51
N LEU A 349 15.29 -8.36 -3.04
CA LEU A 349 15.88 -8.24 -4.37
C LEU A 349 17.29 -8.85 -4.44
N ASP A 350 18.07 -8.75 -3.36
CA ASP A 350 19.36 -9.42 -3.24
C ASP A 350 19.18 -10.95 -3.24
N LEU A 351 18.22 -11.47 -2.46
CA LEU A 351 17.85 -12.90 -2.47
C LEU A 351 17.41 -13.40 -3.85
N LEU A 352 16.69 -12.58 -4.64
CA LEU A 352 16.32 -12.92 -6.03
C LEU A 352 17.52 -13.02 -6.99
N ASP A 353 18.66 -12.41 -6.62
CA ASP A 353 19.90 -12.36 -7.37
C ASP A 353 20.94 -13.40 -6.91
N GLU A 354 20.75 -14.00 -5.73
CA GLU A 354 21.66 -15.00 -5.20
C GLU A 354 21.72 -16.27 -6.08
N PRO A 355 22.94 -16.76 -6.42
CA PRO A 355 23.08 -18.03 -7.12
C PRO A 355 22.47 -19.18 -6.30
N GLY A 356 21.55 -19.94 -6.92
CA GLY A 356 20.90 -21.09 -6.29
C GLY A 356 19.57 -20.81 -5.59
N THR A 357 19.21 -19.54 -5.36
CA THR A 357 17.84 -19.19 -4.95
C THR A 357 16.89 -19.27 -6.13
N ARG A 358 17.38 -18.90 -7.32
CA ARG A 358 16.83 -19.35 -8.59
C ARG A 358 17.16 -20.81 -8.73
N VAL A 359 16.22 -21.65 -8.32
CA VAL A 359 16.37 -23.08 -8.52
C VAL A 359 16.55 -23.30 -10.02
N ALA A 360 17.69 -23.86 -10.41
CA ALA A 360 17.92 -24.26 -11.78
C ALA A 360 16.74 -25.15 -12.14
N LEU A 361 15.94 -24.72 -13.12
CA LEU A 361 14.78 -25.48 -13.53
C LEU A 361 15.27 -26.92 -13.74
N PRO A 362 14.73 -27.92 -13.02
CA PRO A 362 14.88 -29.26 -13.52
C PRO A 362 14.39 -29.18 -14.97
N THR A 363 15.15 -29.77 -15.90
CA THR A 363 14.91 -29.67 -17.36
C THR A 363 13.48 -30.07 -17.77
N ALA A 364 12.72 -30.66 -16.85
CA ALA A 364 11.28 -30.66 -16.79
C ALA A 364 10.85 -30.29 -15.35
N PRO A 365 9.66 -29.69 -15.12
CA PRO A 365 9.06 -29.64 -13.80
C PRO A 365 9.20 -31.02 -13.13
N PRO A 366 9.43 -31.13 -11.80
CA PRO A 366 9.50 -32.44 -11.15
C PRO A 366 8.33 -33.31 -11.64
N PRO A 367 8.53 -34.58 -12.02
CA PRO A 367 7.54 -35.36 -12.78
C PRO A 367 6.11 -35.34 -12.19
N ASP A 368 5.98 -35.17 -10.87
CA ASP A 368 4.72 -35.01 -10.14
C ASP A 368 3.97 -33.67 -10.41
N THR A 369 4.63 -32.67 -10.99
CA THR A 369 4.03 -31.35 -11.30
C THR A 369 3.54 -31.26 -12.74
N SER A 370 4.25 -31.83 -13.71
CA SER A 370 3.78 -31.85 -15.12
C SER A 370 2.66 -32.87 -15.34
N GLU A 371 2.68 -34.02 -14.67
CA GLU A 371 1.58 -35.00 -14.74
C GLU A 371 0.29 -34.50 -14.08
N ARG A 372 0.37 -33.51 -13.16
CA ARG A 372 -0.80 -32.95 -12.47
C ARG A 372 -1.44 -31.76 -13.18
N VAL A 373 -0.68 -30.94 -13.89
CA VAL A 373 -1.21 -29.67 -14.41
C VAL A 373 -1.71 -29.80 -15.84
N THR A 374 -1.20 -30.73 -16.64
CA THR A 374 -1.62 -30.88 -18.04
C THR A 374 -2.15 -32.29 -18.29
N PRO A 375 -3.45 -32.47 -18.63
CA PRO A 375 -3.88 -33.75 -19.18
C PRO A 375 -2.97 -34.09 -20.37
N PRO A 376 -2.53 -35.35 -20.52
CA PRO A 376 -1.60 -35.76 -21.58
C PRO A 376 -2.03 -35.18 -22.93
N PHE A 377 -1.09 -34.64 -23.71
CA PHE A 377 -1.32 -34.09 -25.06
C PHE A 377 -2.14 -35.01 -25.99
N SER A 378 -2.16 -36.31 -25.70
CA SER A 378 -2.90 -37.34 -26.42
C SER A 378 -4.42 -37.32 -26.18
N HIS A 379 -4.93 -36.64 -25.15
CA HIS A 379 -6.36 -36.54 -24.92
C HIS A 379 -6.92 -35.31 -25.65
N PRO A 380 -7.90 -35.48 -26.56
CA PRO A 380 -8.61 -34.35 -27.15
C PRO A 380 -9.24 -33.55 -26.02
N HIS A 381 -8.73 -32.33 -25.79
CA HIS A 381 -9.30 -31.44 -24.80
C HIS A 381 -10.72 -31.09 -25.25
N PRO A 382 -11.73 -31.11 -24.35
CA PRO A 382 -13.11 -30.82 -24.71
C PRO A 382 -13.32 -29.37 -25.17
N ASP A 383 -12.34 -28.49 -24.95
CA ASP A 383 -12.34 -27.14 -25.53
C ASP A 383 -11.74 -27.15 -26.93
N PRO A 384 -12.54 -26.98 -28.00
CA PRO A 384 -12.05 -26.92 -29.39
C PRO A 384 -11.17 -25.70 -29.66
N ASP A 385 -11.12 -24.72 -28.75
CA ASP A 385 -10.35 -23.48 -28.94
C ASP A 385 -8.85 -23.70 -28.66
N ARG A 386 -8.14 -24.19 -29.69
CA ARG A 386 -6.65 -24.27 -29.72
C ARG A 386 -5.93 -22.95 -29.40
N LYS A 387 -6.67 -21.83 -29.42
CA LYS A 387 -6.15 -20.47 -29.30
C LYS A 387 -5.41 -20.23 -27.98
N TRP A 388 -5.88 -20.77 -26.85
CA TRP A 388 -5.22 -20.58 -25.55
C TRP A 388 -3.83 -21.19 -25.49
N ARG A 389 -3.67 -22.35 -26.11
CA ARG A 389 -2.43 -23.12 -26.12
C ARG A 389 -1.39 -22.51 -27.03
N SER A 390 -1.81 -22.00 -28.18
CA SER A 390 -0.92 -21.43 -29.19
C SER A 390 -0.72 -19.92 -29.03
N LEU A 391 -1.50 -19.24 -28.19
CA LEU A 391 -1.33 -17.81 -27.95
C LEU A 391 0.05 -17.58 -27.35
N ARG A 392 0.84 -16.69 -27.92
CA ARG A 392 1.97 -16.12 -27.21
C ARG A 392 1.52 -14.84 -26.51
N PRO A 393 1.25 -14.88 -25.19
CA PRO A 393 0.60 -13.75 -24.54
C PRO A 393 1.51 -12.53 -24.53
N VAL A 394 0.96 -11.40 -24.94
CA VAL A 394 1.60 -10.10 -24.77
C VAL A 394 1.08 -9.47 -23.47
N VAL A 395 1.99 -9.13 -22.57
CA VAL A 395 1.64 -8.46 -21.31
C VAL A 395 2.41 -7.15 -21.20
N LEU A 396 1.68 -6.04 -21.28
CA LEU A 396 2.20 -4.73 -20.90
C LEU A 396 1.95 -4.55 -19.39
N ASP A 397 3.00 -4.73 -18.59
CA ASP A 397 2.89 -4.61 -17.14
C ASP A 397 2.78 -3.14 -16.71
N GLN A 398 1.83 -2.86 -15.83
CA GLN A 398 1.63 -1.53 -15.24
C GLN A 398 1.69 -1.54 -13.71
N SER A 399 2.36 -2.52 -13.11
CA SER A 399 2.49 -2.65 -11.65
C SER A 399 3.23 -1.48 -10.99
N ILE A 400 3.95 -0.67 -11.76
CA ILE A 400 4.61 0.57 -11.28
C ILE A 400 3.63 1.76 -11.22
N ARG A 401 2.60 1.73 -12.06
CA ARG A 401 1.64 2.81 -12.27
C ARG A 401 0.32 2.52 -11.56
N GLU A 402 -0.30 1.40 -11.87
CA GLU A 402 -1.68 1.12 -11.46
C GLU A 402 -1.87 1.17 -9.94
N PRO A 403 -0.97 0.62 -9.10
CA PRO A 403 -1.17 0.70 -7.65
C PRO A 403 -1.20 2.13 -7.08
N ALA A 404 -0.64 3.10 -7.83
CA ALA A 404 -0.67 4.51 -7.45
C ALA A 404 -2.10 5.07 -7.50
N THR A 405 -3.01 4.40 -8.21
CA THR A 405 -4.41 4.78 -8.30
C THR A 405 -5.18 4.39 -7.06
N ASN A 406 -4.71 3.42 -6.27
CA ASN A 406 -5.39 2.98 -5.06
C ASN A 406 -4.67 3.39 -3.77
N THR A 407 -3.34 3.40 -3.69
CA THR A 407 -2.67 3.57 -2.40
C THR A 407 -2.95 4.92 -1.71
N PRO A 408 -3.30 4.94 -0.41
CA PRO A 408 -3.53 6.19 0.32
C PRO A 408 -2.23 6.91 0.68
N PHE A 409 -1.09 6.25 0.47
CA PHE A 409 0.24 6.75 0.79
C PHE A 409 0.90 7.47 -0.38
N GLY A 410 0.43 7.21 -1.60
CA GLY A 410 1.11 7.59 -2.83
C GLY A 410 2.39 6.78 -3.07
N HIS A 411 2.96 6.92 -4.27
CA HIS A 411 4.20 6.25 -4.65
C HIS A 411 5.38 7.21 -4.52
N THR A 412 6.47 6.78 -3.90
CA THR A 412 7.76 7.49 -4.01
C THR A 412 8.47 7.05 -5.29
N GLY A 413 9.38 7.88 -5.82
CA GLY A 413 10.16 7.49 -6.99
C GLY A 413 11.02 6.24 -6.75
N TYR A 414 11.55 6.10 -5.53
CA TYR A 414 12.35 4.94 -5.15
C TYR A 414 11.51 3.65 -5.02
N MET A 415 10.30 3.75 -4.48
CA MET A 415 9.36 2.63 -4.43
C MET A 415 9.03 2.10 -5.83
N LYS A 416 8.77 3.01 -6.79
CA LYS A 416 8.56 2.65 -8.20
C LYS A 416 9.79 1.94 -8.79
N TYR A 417 11.00 2.38 -8.44
CA TYR A 417 12.25 1.71 -8.84
C TYR A 417 12.36 0.29 -8.27
N LEU A 418 12.06 0.08 -6.98
CA LEU A 418 12.04 -1.25 -6.37
C LEU A 418 11.00 -2.16 -7.04
N THR A 419 9.80 -1.65 -7.33
CA THR A 419 8.77 -2.39 -8.07
C THR A 419 9.26 -2.78 -9.48
N LEU A 420 9.90 -1.85 -10.21
CA LEU A 420 10.52 -2.15 -11.52
C LEU A 420 11.53 -3.30 -11.42
N ARG A 421 12.38 -3.28 -10.38
CA ARG A 421 13.38 -4.31 -10.16
C ARG A 421 12.73 -5.67 -9.99
N ILE A 422 11.66 -5.78 -9.18
CA ILE A 422 10.90 -7.03 -8.98
C ILE A 422 10.32 -7.52 -10.32
N ILE A 423 9.61 -6.65 -11.04
CA ILE A 423 8.97 -6.99 -12.33
C ILE A 423 10.00 -7.51 -13.35
N ARG A 424 11.18 -6.89 -13.40
CA ARG A 424 12.28 -7.35 -14.25
C ARG A 424 12.83 -8.72 -13.86
N LYS A 425 12.87 -9.05 -12.56
CA LYS A 425 13.24 -10.42 -12.12
C LYS A 425 12.23 -11.46 -12.61
N MET A 426 10.98 -11.06 -12.82
CA MET A 426 9.92 -11.89 -13.38
C MET A 426 9.91 -11.93 -14.93
N LYS A 427 10.89 -11.29 -15.59
CA LYS A 427 11.06 -11.21 -17.06
C LYS A 427 9.94 -10.50 -17.83
N PHE A 428 9.13 -9.67 -17.18
CA PHE A 428 8.29 -8.74 -17.94
C PHE A 428 9.19 -7.70 -18.61
N ASN A 429 9.01 -7.55 -19.92
CA ASN A 429 9.84 -6.67 -20.73
C ASN A 429 9.10 -5.41 -21.16
N ASP A 430 7.81 -5.50 -21.46
CA ASP A 430 7.00 -4.33 -21.78
C ASP A 430 6.40 -3.77 -20.48
N ILE A 431 6.94 -2.64 -20.02
CA ILE A 431 6.60 -2.07 -18.70
C ILE A 431 6.23 -0.59 -18.85
N ALA A 432 5.01 -0.25 -18.47
CA ALA A 432 4.55 1.13 -18.31
C ALA A 432 5.26 1.78 -17.10
N ILE A 433 6.31 2.56 -17.37
CA ILE A 433 7.19 3.09 -16.30
C ILE A 433 6.68 4.41 -15.71
N THR A 434 6.08 5.26 -16.54
CA THR A 434 5.80 6.65 -16.18
C THR A 434 4.52 7.16 -16.82
N GLY A 435 3.73 7.92 -16.06
CA GLY A 435 2.53 8.61 -16.53
C GLY A 435 2.69 10.14 -16.52
N GLN A 436 2.92 10.74 -17.69
CA GLN A 436 3.23 12.16 -17.85
C GLN A 436 1.97 13.01 -18.06
N TYR A 437 1.05 13.00 -17.09
CA TYR A 437 -0.24 13.74 -17.12
C TYR A 437 -0.25 15.01 -16.26
N TYR A 438 0.90 15.39 -15.70
CA TYR A 438 1.00 16.46 -14.69
C TYR A 438 1.68 17.73 -15.22
N GLY A 439 1.81 17.83 -16.54
CA GLY A 439 2.58 18.89 -17.21
C GLY A 439 4.04 18.89 -16.77
N GLU A 440 4.57 20.09 -16.55
CA GLU A 440 5.98 20.29 -16.16
C GLU A 440 6.24 20.09 -14.66
N LYS A 441 5.26 19.59 -13.89
CA LYS A 441 5.43 19.38 -12.45
C LYS A 441 6.39 18.22 -12.19
N TYR A 442 7.37 18.44 -11.33
CA TYR A 442 8.23 17.37 -10.84
C TYR A 442 7.43 16.42 -9.92
N THR A 443 7.32 15.16 -10.32
CA THR A 443 6.53 14.13 -9.63
C THR A 443 7.34 12.84 -9.46
N PRO A 444 6.83 11.87 -8.68
CA PRO A 444 7.45 10.54 -8.58
C PRO A 444 7.60 9.83 -9.94
N GLU A 445 6.82 10.23 -10.95
CA GLU A 445 6.87 9.72 -12.32
C GLU A 445 8.14 10.15 -13.07
N THR A 446 8.66 11.35 -12.79
CA THR A 446 9.97 11.80 -13.28
C THR A 446 11.10 11.22 -12.44
N GLN A 447 10.91 11.22 -11.12
CA GLN A 447 11.94 10.77 -10.18
C GLN A 447 12.32 9.30 -10.37
N VAL A 448 11.38 8.40 -10.73
CA VAL A 448 11.74 7.00 -11.01
C VAL A 448 12.71 6.88 -12.20
N LEU A 449 12.57 7.72 -13.22
CA LEU A 449 13.47 7.75 -14.38
C LEU A 449 14.87 8.22 -13.98
N GLU A 450 14.94 9.22 -13.09
CA GLU A 450 16.19 9.64 -12.47
C GLU A 450 16.83 8.51 -11.66
N TRP A 451 16.04 7.72 -10.91
CA TRP A 451 16.55 6.59 -10.13
C TRP A 451 17.12 5.50 -11.01
N ILE A 452 16.44 5.15 -12.10
CA ILE A 452 16.95 4.17 -13.08
C ILE A 452 18.29 4.68 -13.65
N LYS A 453 18.33 5.94 -14.07
CA LYS A 453 19.55 6.56 -14.58
C LYS A 453 20.66 6.53 -13.53
N TYR A 454 20.41 6.99 -12.31
CA TYR A 454 21.43 7.11 -11.26
C TYR A 454 21.92 5.74 -10.73
N MET A 455 21.01 4.83 -10.37
CA MET A 455 21.35 3.57 -9.71
C MET A 455 21.85 2.53 -10.69
N ASP A 456 21.28 2.49 -11.89
CA ASP A 456 21.74 1.53 -12.85
C ASP A 456 23.02 2.10 -13.50
N GLN A 457 23.13 3.38 -13.90
CA GLN A 457 24.33 3.86 -14.65
C GLN A 457 25.62 3.73 -13.86
N THR A 458 25.54 3.83 -12.54
CA THR A 458 26.69 3.60 -11.65
C THR A 458 27.11 2.13 -11.58
N LYS A 459 26.20 1.18 -11.84
CA LYS A 459 26.49 -0.26 -11.97
C LYS A 459 26.89 -0.66 -13.40
N TRP A 460 26.40 0.09 -14.39
CA TRP A 460 26.60 -0.11 -15.83
C TRP A 460 28.05 -0.05 -16.31
N GLU A 461 28.88 0.75 -15.65
CA GLU A 461 30.25 0.94 -16.09
C GLU A 461 31.14 -0.29 -15.85
N ARG A 462 30.69 -1.29 -15.08
CA ARG A 462 31.50 -2.48 -14.74
C ARG A 462 30.64 -3.70 -14.40
N ASP A 463 30.38 -4.57 -15.38
CA ASP A 463 30.39 -5.99 -15.01
C ASP A 463 31.84 -6.45 -14.81
N ARG A 464 32.07 -7.58 -14.13
CA ARG A 464 33.43 -8.03 -13.79
C ARG A 464 34.27 -8.43 -15.03
N ASN A 465 33.65 -8.50 -16.20
CA ASN A 465 34.23 -9.06 -17.43
C ASN A 465 34.35 -8.03 -18.56
N GLY A 466 33.80 -6.82 -18.40
CA GLY A 466 33.74 -5.80 -19.45
C GLY A 466 32.69 -6.08 -20.53
N GLU A 467 31.71 -6.96 -20.28
CA GLU A 467 30.60 -7.19 -21.22
C GLU A 467 29.51 -6.11 -21.06
N LEU A 468 28.82 -5.81 -22.17
CA LEU A 468 27.73 -4.84 -22.20
C LEU A 468 26.54 -5.38 -21.41
N VAL A 469 26.29 -4.76 -20.25
CA VAL A 469 25.05 -4.94 -19.48
C VAL A 469 23.84 -4.50 -20.34
N GLU A 470 22.63 -5.00 -20.06
CA GLU A 470 21.43 -4.87 -20.92
C GLU A 470 20.60 -3.59 -20.66
N ASP A 471 20.38 -2.73 -21.67
CA ASP A 471 19.98 -1.30 -21.55
C ASP A 471 18.97 -1.01 -20.42
N PRO A 472 19.22 -0.08 -19.46
CA PRO A 472 18.37 0.03 -18.28
C PRO A 472 17.01 0.62 -18.62
N MET A 473 16.85 1.23 -19.80
CA MET A 473 15.57 1.71 -20.29
C MET A 473 14.86 0.71 -21.19
N ARG A 474 15.47 -0.44 -21.48
CA ARG A 474 14.89 -1.45 -22.39
C ARG A 474 13.45 -1.82 -21.99
N GLY A 475 12.60 -1.88 -23.03
CA GLY A 475 11.20 -2.28 -22.92
C GLY A 475 10.31 -1.34 -22.08
N LEU A 476 10.87 -0.25 -21.52
CA LEU A 476 10.08 0.72 -20.80
C LEU A 476 9.23 1.55 -21.76
N VAL A 477 8.04 1.92 -21.29
CA VAL A 477 7.04 2.65 -22.05
C VAL A 477 6.62 3.91 -21.29
N ALA A 478 6.74 5.08 -21.93
CA ALA A 478 6.23 6.33 -21.39
C ALA A 478 4.76 6.52 -21.80
N MET A 479 3.88 6.75 -20.81
CA MET A 479 2.46 6.98 -21.02
C MET A 479 2.12 8.47 -20.94
N PHE A 480 1.36 8.99 -21.89
CA PHE A 480 0.85 10.36 -21.88
C PHE A 480 -0.30 10.54 -22.87
N ALA A 481 -1.10 11.59 -22.68
CA ALA A 481 -2.15 11.93 -23.63
C ALA A 481 -1.57 12.55 -24.92
N PRO A 482 -2.17 12.31 -26.11
CA PRO A 482 -1.68 12.87 -27.36
C PRO A 482 -1.92 14.39 -27.51
N GLY A 483 -2.72 14.98 -26.62
CA GLY A 483 -2.98 16.42 -26.58
C GLY A 483 -1.74 17.23 -26.24
N GLU A 484 -1.66 18.46 -26.77
CA GLU A 484 -0.45 19.30 -26.78
C GLU A 484 0.29 19.40 -25.43
N HIS A 485 -0.45 19.67 -24.34
CA HIS A 485 0.14 19.87 -23.02
C HIS A 485 0.84 18.62 -22.47
N ASP A 486 0.15 17.47 -22.47
CA ASP A 486 0.70 16.23 -21.92
C ASP A 486 1.71 15.59 -22.89
N ARG A 487 1.46 15.73 -24.21
CA ARG A 487 2.41 15.34 -25.27
C ARG A 487 3.77 16.00 -25.08
N LYS A 488 3.79 17.32 -24.81
CA LYS A 488 5.05 18.06 -24.57
C LYS A 488 5.83 17.46 -23.40
N ALA A 489 5.18 17.19 -22.26
CA ALA A 489 5.82 16.61 -21.09
C ALA A 489 6.29 15.15 -21.33
N GLY A 490 5.47 14.34 -21.99
CA GLY A 490 5.79 12.97 -22.38
C GLY A 490 6.99 12.87 -23.31
N ILE A 491 7.00 13.68 -24.38
CA ILE A 491 8.10 13.73 -25.34
C ILE A 491 9.38 14.27 -24.71
N GLN A 492 9.29 15.28 -23.85
CA GLN A 492 10.44 15.78 -23.12
C GLN A 492 11.06 14.67 -22.25
N SER A 493 10.23 13.91 -21.54
CA SER A 493 10.68 12.75 -20.75
C SER A 493 11.33 11.67 -21.61
N ILE A 494 10.75 11.35 -22.77
CA ILE A 494 11.35 10.42 -23.74
C ILE A 494 12.73 10.93 -24.16
N LYS A 495 12.87 12.22 -24.52
CA LYS A 495 14.14 12.83 -24.95
C LYS A 495 15.20 12.81 -23.86
N ASP A 496 14.85 13.23 -22.65
CA ASP A 496 15.78 13.40 -21.53
C ASP A 496 16.31 12.07 -20.99
N PHE A 497 15.45 11.05 -20.99
CA PHE A 497 15.73 9.76 -20.39
C PHE A 497 15.93 8.62 -21.40
N LYS A 498 15.79 8.88 -22.71
CA LYS A 498 15.92 7.90 -23.80
C LYS A 498 14.98 6.69 -23.62
N ILE A 499 13.73 6.96 -23.21
CA ILE A 499 12.72 5.90 -23.04
C ILE A 499 12.39 5.31 -24.42
N PRO A 500 12.42 3.98 -24.59
CA PRO A 500 12.40 3.39 -25.92
C PRO A 500 11.03 3.36 -26.60
N ASN A 501 9.95 3.41 -25.84
CA ASN A 501 8.61 3.20 -26.37
C ASN A 501 7.63 4.21 -25.79
N ALA A 502 6.52 4.43 -26.51
CA ALA A 502 5.47 5.34 -26.10
C ALA A 502 4.10 4.66 -26.04
N PHE A 503 3.25 5.18 -25.17
CA PHE A 503 1.87 4.77 -24.98
C PHE A 503 1.01 6.03 -24.94
N LEU A 504 0.11 6.16 -25.92
CA LEU A 504 -0.74 7.32 -26.09
C LEU A 504 -2.11 7.04 -25.49
N ASP A 505 -2.45 7.71 -24.39
CA ASP A 505 -3.74 7.60 -23.73
C ASP A 505 -4.77 8.53 -24.36
N LEU A 506 -5.73 7.95 -25.06
CA LEU A 506 -6.74 8.69 -25.80
C LEU A 506 -8.14 8.40 -25.28
N ALA A 507 -8.88 9.44 -24.89
CA ALA A 507 -10.33 9.36 -24.71
C ALA A 507 -11.06 10.03 -25.87
N PHE A 508 -12.07 9.36 -26.43
CA PHE A 508 -12.97 9.93 -27.45
C PHE A 508 -14.03 10.86 -26.83
N LYS A 509 -14.28 10.69 -25.54
CA LYS A 509 -15.18 11.56 -24.79
C LYS A 509 -14.39 12.72 -24.20
N ALA A 510 -14.82 13.94 -24.49
CA ALA A 510 -14.32 15.12 -23.78
C ALA A 510 -14.50 14.89 -22.27
N SER A 511 -13.38 14.82 -21.55
CA SER A 511 -13.34 14.62 -20.11
C SER A 511 -12.66 15.81 -19.46
N VAL A 512 -12.75 15.93 -18.14
CA VAL A 512 -12.02 16.99 -17.41
C VAL A 512 -10.51 16.93 -17.70
N ARG A 513 -9.99 15.73 -18.00
CA ARG A 513 -8.58 15.50 -18.37
C ARG A 513 -8.31 15.75 -19.86
N PHE A 514 -9.25 15.43 -20.74
CA PHE A 514 -9.13 15.57 -22.20
C PHE A 514 -10.11 16.65 -22.70
N LYS A 515 -9.70 17.92 -22.68
CA LYS A 515 -10.46 19.05 -23.26
C LYS A 515 -10.61 18.86 -24.79
N ASP A 516 -11.51 19.62 -25.43
CA ASP A 516 -11.94 19.61 -26.85
C ASP A 516 -10.80 19.58 -27.90
N ALA A 517 -9.96 18.56 -27.87
CA ALA A 517 -8.90 18.32 -28.81
C ALA A 517 -9.46 17.53 -29.98
N ASP A 518 -9.08 17.92 -31.20
CA ASP A 518 -9.20 17.05 -32.36
C ASP A 518 -8.33 15.82 -32.10
N PHE A 519 -8.94 14.74 -31.63
CA PHE A 519 -8.23 13.54 -31.22
C PHE A 519 -7.55 12.85 -32.40
N VAL A 520 -8.13 12.95 -33.61
CA VAL A 520 -7.56 12.36 -34.81
C VAL A 520 -6.23 13.05 -35.11
N LYS A 521 -6.25 14.38 -35.17
CA LYS A 521 -5.05 15.19 -35.41
C LYS A 521 -4.03 15.03 -34.28
N SER A 522 -4.49 15.02 -33.02
CA SER A 522 -3.59 14.95 -31.86
C SER A 522 -2.77 13.65 -31.84
N VAL A 523 -3.40 12.52 -32.19
CA VAL A 523 -2.69 11.23 -32.32
C VAL A 523 -1.67 11.27 -33.45
N ILE A 524 -2.04 11.78 -34.62
CA ILE A 524 -1.12 11.88 -35.78
C ILE A 524 0.08 12.75 -35.42
N ASP A 525 -0.15 13.97 -34.89
CA ASP A 525 0.92 14.88 -34.47
C ASP A 525 1.88 14.19 -33.47
N ALA A 526 1.33 13.45 -32.48
CA ALA A 526 2.14 12.75 -31.48
C ALA A 526 2.96 11.62 -32.10
N VAL A 527 2.37 10.84 -32.99
CA VAL A 527 3.03 9.73 -33.67
C VAL A 527 4.13 10.22 -34.61
N GLU A 528 3.90 11.30 -35.36
CA GLU A 528 4.90 11.90 -36.25
C GLU A 528 6.10 12.46 -35.47
N GLU A 529 5.86 13.18 -34.37
CA GLU A 529 6.94 13.71 -33.53
C GLU A 529 7.77 12.57 -32.90
N LEU A 530 7.11 11.51 -32.43
CA LEU A 530 7.78 10.31 -31.91
C LEU A 530 8.56 9.56 -33.00
N ASP A 531 8.00 9.43 -34.20
CA ASP A 531 8.70 8.81 -35.34
C ASP A 531 9.96 9.58 -35.70
N GLU A 532 9.92 10.92 -35.73
CA GLU A 532 11.09 11.78 -35.96
C GLU A 532 12.16 11.55 -34.88
N ILE A 533 11.78 11.55 -33.61
CA ILE A 533 12.70 11.33 -32.49
C ILE A 533 13.39 9.98 -32.58
N TYR A 534 12.61 8.90 -32.76
CA TYR A 534 13.15 7.54 -32.81
C TYR A 534 14.00 7.31 -34.07
N SER A 535 13.59 7.88 -35.21
CA SER A 535 14.38 7.84 -36.43
C SER A 535 15.69 8.61 -36.28
N GLY A 536 15.68 9.76 -35.60
CA GLY A 536 16.88 10.52 -35.25
C GLY A 536 17.83 9.79 -34.31
N TRP A 537 17.35 8.80 -33.55
CA TRP A 537 18.20 7.90 -32.75
C TRP A 537 18.66 6.66 -33.51
N GLY A 538 18.30 6.54 -34.79
CA GLY A 538 18.62 5.38 -35.62
C GLY A 538 17.81 4.13 -35.30
N TRP A 539 16.72 4.26 -34.54
CA TRP A 539 15.85 3.12 -34.24
C TRP A 539 14.93 2.85 -35.43
N GLN A 540 15.24 1.77 -36.15
CA GLN A 540 14.44 1.31 -37.26
C GLN A 540 13.01 0.97 -36.81
N ALA A 541 12.05 1.14 -37.71
CA ALA A 541 10.67 0.70 -37.51
C ALA A 541 10.58 -0.83 -37.68
N GLU A 542 11.30 -1.57 -36.84
CA GLU A 542 11.19 -3.02 -36.77
C GLU A 542 10.10 -3.38 -35.77
N TRP A 543 8.96 -3.81 -36.28
CA TRP A 543 7.94 -4.42 -35.44
C TRP A 543 8.42 -5.77 -34.91
N ARG A 544 8.26 -6.01 -33.60
CA ARG A 544 8.40 -7.36 -33.04
C ARG A 544 7.24 -8.20 -33.52
N SER A 545 7.50 -9.07 -34.49
CA SER A 545 6.49 -10.02 -34.96
C SER A 545 5.98 -10.91 -33.84
N GLU A 546 4.76 -11.41 -34.00
CA GLU A 546 4.14 -12.40 -33.09
C GLU A 546 4.90 -13.75 -33.07
N ASP A 547 6.01 -13.85 -33.80
CA ASP A 547 6.90 -15.01 -33.85
C ASP A 547 7.57 -15.34 -32.50
N ALA A 548 8.50 -16.30 -32.54
CA ALA A 548 9.21 -16.94 -31.45
C ALA A 548 9.89 -16.02 -30.39
N HIS A 549 9.82 -14.69 -30.51
CA HIS A 549 10.61 -13.76 -29.70
C HIS A 549 9.89 -12.49 -29.23
N ILE A 550 8.56 -12.34 -29.33
CA ILE A 550 7.89 -11.08 -28.94
C ILE A 550 8.24 -10.62 -27.51
N ASN A 551 8.27 -11.55 -26.57
CA ASN A 551 8.62 -11.29 -25.18
C ASN A 551 10.13 -11.44 -24.91
N ASN A 552 10.94 -11.89 -25.87
CA ASN A 552 12.38 -12.11 -25.69
C ASN A 552 13.25 -11.05 -26.40
N LYS A 553 12.67 -10.25 -27.29
CA LYS A 553 13.30 -9.09 -27.93
C LYS A 553 12.73 -7.82 -27.31
N PHE A 554 13.60 -6.87 -26.95
CA PHE A 554 13.17 -5.57 -26.42
C PHE A 554 12.56 -4.71 -27.52
N ALA A 555 11.39 -4.14 -27.25
CA ALA A 555 10.82 -3.09 -28.09
C ALA A 555 11.70 -1.84 -28.07
N ARG A 556 11.91 -1.28 -29.26
CA ARG A 556 12.51 0.04 -29.46
C ARG A 556 11.77 0.79 -30.56
N GLY A 557 11.30 1.99 -30.24
CA GLY A 557 10.52 2.83 -31.13
C GLY A 557 9.10 2.34 -31.39
N GLU A 558 8.55 1.47 -30.53
CA GLU A 558 7.16 1.02 -30.63
C GLU A 558 6.22 2.06 -30.00
N ILE A 559 5.08 2.31 -30.65
CA ILE A 559 3.99 3.17 -30.14
C ILE A 559 2.74 2.32 -29.94
N SER A 560 2.14 2.45 -28.77
CA SER A 560 0.86 1.85 -28.40
C SER A 560 -0.19 2.94 -28.23
N ILE A 561 -1.43 2.69 -28.63
CA ILE A 561 -2.54 3.64 -28.45
C ILE A 561 -3.60 3.00 -27.59
N ASN A 562 -3.91 3.61 -26.45
CA ASN A 562 -4.98 3.17 -25.56
C ASN A 562 -6.24 4.00 -25.75
N LEU A 563 -7.36 3.33 -25.96
CA LEU A 563 -8.67 3.90 -26.18
C LEU A 563 -9.44 3.86 -24.86
N VAL A 564 -9.26 4.91 -24.06
CA VAL A 564 -9.84 5.12 -22.74
C VAL A 564 -11.35 5.33 -22.83
N ASP A 565 -12.11 4.65 -21.97
CA ASP A 565 -13.58 4.74 -21.87
C ASP A 565 -14.29 4.51 -23.22
N LEU A 566 -13.73 3.66 -24.10
CA LEU A 566 -14.26 3.45 -25.44
C LEU A 566 -15.66 2.83 -25.41
N MET A 567 -15.92 1.91 -24.49
CA MET A 567 -17.23 1.28 -24.32
C MET A 567 -18.30 2.32 -23.95
N GLU A 568 -17.96 3.24 -23.04
CA GLU A 568 -18.83 4.33 -22.60
C GLU A 568 -19.06 5.36 -23.70
N TYR A 569 -18.03 5.65 -24.50
CA TYR A 569 -18.18 6.50 -25.68
C TYR A 569 -19.18 5.86 -26.64
N LEU A 570 -18.94 4.61 -27.06
CA LEU A 570 -19.78 3.87 -28.01
C LEU A 570 -21.18 3.55 -27.47
N ASN A 571 -21.42 3.74 -26.17
CA ASN A 571 -22.66 3.34 -25.50
C ASN A 571 -22.96 1.85 -25.74
N LEU A 572 -21.92 1.01 -25.62
CA LEU A 572 -22.03 -0.44 -25.79
C LEU A 572 -23.03 -0.99 -24.77
N ARG A 573 -24.03 -1.69 -25.27
CA ARG A 573 -25.08 -2.33 -24.46
C ARG A 573 -24.82 -3.83 -24.35
N GLY A 574 -25.36 -4.47 -23.32
CA GLY A 574 -25.19 -5.91 -23.09
C GLY A 574 -25.78 -6.82 -24.18
N ASP A 575 -26.53 -6.29 -25.15
CA ASP A 575 -26.96 -7.03 -26.36
C ASP A 575 -25.97 -6.89 -27.52
N GLY A 576 -24.83 -6.23 -27.30
CA GLY A 576 -23.79 -5.95 -28.29
C GLY A 576 -24.07 -4.76 -29.19
N THR A 577 -25.20 -4.06 -29.01
CA THR A 577 -25.48 -2.87 -29.81
C THR A 577 -24.63 -1.68 -29.35
N MET A 578 -24.15 -0.91 -30.33
CA MET A 578 -23.35 0.31 -30.13
C MET A 578 -24.02 1.46 -30.89
N GLU A 579 -23.74 2.70 -30.48
CA GLU A 579 -24.28 3.89 -31.12
C GLU A 579 -23.63 4.09 -32.50
N LYS A 580 -24.41 3.87 -33.56
CA LYS A 580 -23.93 3.83 -34.94
C LYS A 580 -23.06 5.03 -35.36
N GLN A 581 -23.49 6.26 -35.07
CA GLN A 581 -22.73 7.46 -35.45
C GLN A 581 -21.34 7.46 -34.81
N LYS A 582 -21.23 7.07 -33.54
CA LYS A 582 -19.97 7.03 -32.82
C LYS A 582 -19.05 5.92 -33.30
N MET A 583 -19.62 4.78 -33.71
CA MET A 583 -18.85 3.73 -34.38
C MET A 583 -18.26 4.27 -35.69
N GLU A 584 -19.07 4.91 -36.53
CA GLU A 584 -18.63 5.50 -37.80
C GLU A 584 -17.54 6.56 -37.58
N ASP A 585 -17.66 7.39 -36.55
CA ASP A 585 -16.65 8.39 -36.19
C ASP A 585 -15.30 7.76 -35.80
N VAL A 586 -15.33 6.68 -35.00
CA VAL A 586 -14.12 5.94 -34.59
C VAL A 586 -13.52 5.17 -35.76
N GLU A 587 -14.32 4.51 -36.59
CA GLU A 587 -13.86 3.80 -37.79
C GLU A 587 -13.20 4.77 -38.78
N LYS A 588 -13.78 5.96 -38.96
CA LYS A 588 -13.19 7.03 -39.77
C LYS A 588 -11.85 7.51 -39.19
N ALA A 589 -11.75 7.63 -37.87
CA ALA A 589 -10.49 7.96 -37.20
C ALA A 589 -9.43 6.87 -37.42
N PHE A 590 -9.79 5.60 -37.23
CA PHE A 590 -8.91 4.46 -37.51
C PHE A 590 -8.42 4.44 -38.95
N GLN A 591 -9.30 4.71 -39.91
CA GLN A 591 -8.93 4.78 -41.31
C GLN A 591 -7.94 5.92 -41.57
N THR A 592 -8.22 7.12 -41.03
CA THR A 592 -7.35 8.29 -41.16
C THR A 592 -5.96 8.03 -40.55
N TRP A 593 -5.90 7.39 -39.39
CA TRP A 593 -4.64 7.00 -38.76
C TRP A 593 -3.86 5.99 -39.59
N LYS A 594 -4.53 4.96 -40.10
CA LYS A 594 -3.90 3.96 -40.96
C LYS A 594 -3.39 4.54 -42.28
N GLU A 595 -3.93 5.65 -42.76
CA GLU A 595 -3.44 6.35 -43.96
C GLU A 595 -2.16 7.16 -43.70
N ASN A 596 -1.83 7.44 -42.43
CA ASN A 596 -0.61 8.14 -42.06
C ASN A 596 0.61 7.20 -42.05
N GLU A 597 1.70 7.60 -42.71
CA GLU A 597 2.91 6.77 -42.82
C GLU A 597 3.61 6.54 -41.48
N ALA A 598 3.73 7.56 -40.63
CA ALA A 598 4.38 7.44 -39.33
C ALA A 598 3.61 6.46 -38.43
N PHE A 599 2.27 6.48 -38.49
CA PHE A 599 1.42 5.49 -37.84
C PHE A 599 1.70 4.07 -38.36
N GLN A 600 1.67 3.89 -39.68
CA GLN A 600 1.98 2.59 -40.29
C GLN A 600 3.40 2.11 -39.97
N ARG A 601 4.36 2.99 -39.71
CA ARG A 601 5.72 2.60 -39.29
C ARG A 601 5.74 2.20 -37.80
N ARG A 602 5.24 3.07 -36.92
CA ARG A 602 5.54 3.01 -35.47
C ARG A 602 4.46 2.43 -34.58
N VAL A 603 3.19 2.51 -34.97
CA VAL A 603 2.10 1.99 -34.13
C VAL A 603 2.02 0.48 -34.28
N VAL A 604 1.98 -0.22 -33.15
CA VAL A 604 2.07 -1.69 -33.08
C VAL A 604 0.98 -2.31 -32.22
N ALA A 605 0.28 -1.52 -31.42
CA ALA A 605 -0.78 -2.00 -30.54
C ALA A 605 -1.91 -0.99 -30.39
N ILE A 606 -3.13 -1.50 -30.38
CA ILE A 606 -4.35 -0.83 -29.98
C ILE A 606 -4.78 -1.46 -28.65
N LEU A 607 -4.93 -0.63 -27.63
CA LEU A 607 -5.35 -1.05 -26.31
C LEU A 607 -6.72 -0.48 -26.03
N VAL A 608 -7.48 -1.19 -25.21
CA VAL A 608 -8.79 -0.74 -24.76
C VAL A 608 -8.92 -0.92 -23.26
N GLU A 609 -9.67 -0.01 -22.66
CA GLU A 609 -10.11 -0.10 -21.28
C GLU A 609 -11.53 0.43 -21.10
N GLU A 610 -12.15 0.06 -19.99
CA GLU A 610 -13.39 0.62 -19.49
C GLU A 610 -13.16 1.14 -18.08
N GLY A 611 -13.50 2.41 -17.83
CA GLY A 611 -13.03 3.11 -16.65
C GLY A 611 -13.77 2.79 -15.36
N ARG A 612 -14.96 2.18 -15.42
CA ARG A 612 -15.89 2.11 -14.27
C ARG A 612 -16.06 0.70 -13.68
N GLY A 613 -15.59 -0.35 -14.35
CA GLY A 613 -15.83 -1.75 -14.00
C GLY A 613 -17.31 -2.15 -14.09
N VAL A 614 -18.08 -1.53 -15.01
CA VAL A 614 -19.50 -1.85 -15.20
C VAL A 614 -19.76 -2.77 -16.39
N ALA A 615 -18.80 -2.89 -17.30
CA ALA A 615 -18.89 -3.77 -18.45
C ALA A 615 -18.86 -5.25 -18.03
N ASP A 616 -19.64 -6.07 -18.71
CA ASP A 616 -19.59 -7.52 -18.56
C ASP A 616 -18.42 -8.11 -19.38
N TYR A 617 -17.97 -9.33 -19.05
CA TYR A 617 -16.87 -9.97 -19.77
C TYR A 617 -17.20 -10.20 -21.26
N GLU A 618 -18.47 -10.40 -21.60
CA GLU A 618 -18.95 -10.50 -22.99
C GLU A 618 -18.73 -9.19 -23.76
N ASP A 619 -18.89 -8.03 -23.12
CA ASP A 619 -18.71 -6.72 -23.74
C ASP A 619 -17.28 -6.53 -24.27
N TYR A 620 -16.28 -7.02 -23.52
CA TYR A 620 -14.88 -7.04 -23.97
C TYR A 620 -14.67 -7.93 -25.20
N GLY A 621 -15.34 -9.09 -25.26
CA GLY A 621 -15.30 -9.96 -26.43
C GLY A 621 -15.90 -9.29 -27.66
N MET A 622 -17.06 -8.64 -27.50
CA MET A 622 -17.74 -7.92 -28.58
C MET A 622 -16.92 -6.74 -29.08
N LEU A 623 -16.39 -5.92 -28.17
CA LEU A 623 -15.54 -4.78 -28.52
C LEU A 623 -14.29 -5.21 -29.29
N VAL A 624 -13.58 -6.24 -28.81
CA VAL A 624 -12.39 -6.76 -29.50
C VAL A 624 -12.72 -7.29 -30.89
N SER A 625 -13.84 -8.01 -31.03
CA SER A 625 -14.30 -8.51 -32.33
C SER A 625 -14.57 -7.36 -33.31
N TRP A 626 -15.15 -6.26 -32.84
CA TRP A 626 -15.40 -5.08 -33.67
C TRP A 626 -14.09 -4.37 -34.06
N ILE A 627 -13.16 -4.16 -33.12
CA ILE A 627 -11.85 -3.55 -33.41
C ILE A 627 -11.06 -4.38 -34.42
N ARG A 628 -11.14 -5.71 -34.35
CA ARG A 628 -10.54 -6.61 -35.35
C ARG A 628 -11.09 -6.42 -36.76
N GLY A 629 -12.28 -5.83 -36.92
CA GLY A 629 -12.78 -5.41 -38.24
C GLY A 629 -11.93 -4.29 -38.88
N SER A 630 -11.33 -3.41 -38.07
CA SER A 630 -10.46 -2.34 -38.55
C SER A 630 -8.97 -2.67 -38.47
N PHE A 631 -8.58 -3.56 -37.55
CA PHE A 631 -7.21 -4.00 -37.30
C PHE A 631 -7.12 -5.54 -37.33
N PRO A 632 -7.24 -6.17 -38.51
CA PRO A 632 -7.30 -7.62 -38.64
C PRO A 632 -6.02 -8.31 -38.13
N VAL A 633 -6.13 -9.58 -37.74
CA VAL A 633 -5.01 -10.38 -37.21
C VAL A 633 -3.87 -10.56 -38.22
N THR A 634 -4.17 -10.45 -39.52
CA THR A 634 -3.16 -10.50 -40.60
C THR A 634 -2.26 -9.27 -40.61
N ASP A 635 -2.65 -8.19 -39.94
CA ASP A 635 -1.86 -6.98 -39.81
C ASP A 635 -0.98 -7.04 -38.55
N LYS A 636 0.00 -6.15 -38.47
CA LYS A 636 0.94 -6.07 -37.34
C LYS A 636 0.34 -5.59 -36.01
N TYR A 637 -0.94 -5.21 -35.98
CA TYR A 637 -1.54 -4.52 -34.84
C TYR A 637 -2.02 -5.49 -33.77
N ARG A 638 -1.39 -5.39 -32.60
CA ARG A 638 -1.77 -6.13 -31.42
C ARG A 638 -2.99 -5.50 -30.76
N ILE A 639 -3.87 -6.31 -30.19
CA ILE A 639 -4.98 -5.83 -29.34
C ILE A 639 -4.74 -6.28 -27.91
N LEU A 640 -4.66 -5.35 -26.97
CA LEU A 640 -4.55 -5.65 -25.54
C LEU A 640 -5.75 -5.05 -24.79
N VAL A 641 -6.19 -5.73 -23.73
CA VAL A 641 -7.32 -5.26 -22.91
C VAL A 641 -6.89 -4.99 -21.47
N HIS A 642 -7.50 -3.97 -20.87
CA HIS A 642 -7.49 -3.72 -19.43
C HIS A 642 -8.92 -3.65 -18.95
N ALA A 643 -9.22 -4.40 -17.89
CA ALA A 643 -10.57 -4.49 -17.37
C ALA A 643 -10.58 -4.14 -15.90
N HIS A 644 -11.52 -3.30 -15.48
CA HIS A 644 -11.76 -2.98 -14.08
C HIS A 644 -12.77 -3.96 -13.45
N ALA A 645 -12.62 -4.27 -12.16
CA ALA A 645 -13.49 -5.23 -11.48
C ALA A 645 -14.88 -4.65 -11.17
N GLY A 646 -14.90 -3.37 -10.77
CA GLY A 646 -16.10 -2.61 -10.44
C GLY A 646 -17.02 -3.37 -9.48
N THR A 647 -18.30 -3.47 -9.81
CA THR A 647 -19.27 -4.17 -8.96
C THR A 647 -19.41 -5.66 -9.25
N ASN A 648 -18.98 -6.10 -10.43
CA ASN A 648 -19.29 -7.44 -10.95
C ASN A 648 -18.13 -8.42 -10.80
N ASN A 649 -16.90 -7.95 -10.53
CA ASN A 649 -15.70 -8.78 -10.38
C ASN A 649 -15.44 -9.72 -11.59
N HIS A 650 -15.68 -9.22 -12.81
CA HIS A 650 -15.53 -9.98 -14.06
C HIS A 650 -14.22 -9.70 -14.82
N GLN A 651 -13.35 -8.85 -14.28
CA GLN A 651 -12.14 -8.34 -14.95
C GLN A 651 -11.18 -9.42 -15.46
N ASP A 652 -10.97 -10.49 -14.69
CA ASP A 652 -10.07 -11.57 -15.09
C ASP A 652 -10.69 -12.42 -16.20
N VAL A 653 -12.01 -12.67 -16.14
CA VAL A 653 -12.75 -13.39 -17.19
C VAL A 653 -12.87 -12.56 -18.46
N ALA A 654 -13.02 -11.24 -18.34
CA ALA A 654 -13.04 -10.29 -19.46
C ALA A 654 -11.75 -10.38 -20.29
N SER A 655 -10.59 -10.51 -19.63
CA SER A 655 -9.29 -10.70 -20.29
C SER A 655 -9.26 -11.95 -21.16
N LEU A 656 -9.80 -13.06 -20.64
CA LEU A 656 -9.91 -14.30 -21.38
C LEU A 656 -10.89 -14.13 -22.53
N LYS A 657 -12.09 -13.60 -22.28
CA LYS A 657 -13.09 -13.42 -23.33
C LYS A 657 -12.58 -12.55 -24.48
N ALA A 658 -11.86 -11.47 -24.18
CA ALA A 658 -11.20 -10.63 -25.18
C ALA A 658 -10.25 -11.43 -26.09
N VAL A 659 -9.38 -12.27 -25.51
CA VAL A 659 -8.45 -13.08 -26.29
C VAL A 659 -9.20 -14.09 -27.17
N LYS A 660 -10.32 -14.66 -26.69
CA LYS A 660 -11.15 -15.57 -27.49
C LYS A 660 -11.60 -14.90 -28.77
N HIS A 661 -11.95 -13.61 -28.67
CA HIS A 661 -12.42 -12.77 -29.76
C HIS A 661 -11.32 -12.08 -30.58
N GLY A 662 -10.04 -12.25 -30.24
CA GLY A 662 -8.95 -11.75 -31.08
C GLY A 662 -7.88 -10.94 -30.38
N ALA A 663 -7.98 -10.68 -29.07
CA ALA A 663 -6.90 -9.99 -28.36
C ALA A 663 -5.63 -10.85 -28.31
N ASN A 664 -4.47 -10.20 -28.34
CA ASN A 664 -3.15 -10.82 -28.21
C ASN A 664 -2.69 -10.96 -26.76
N GLY A 665 -3.37 -10.28 -25.84
CA GLY A 665 -3.06 -10.31 -24.42
C GLY A 665 -3.70 -9.15 -23.69
N ILE A 666 -3.00 -8.64 -22.68
CA ILE A 666 -3.54 -7.70 -21.71
C ILE A 666 -2.53 -6.60 -21.39
N TRP A 667 -3.04 -5.51 -20.82
CA TRP A 667 -2.21 -4.59 -20.06
C TRP A 667 -2.77 -4.45 -18.65
N ALA A 668 -1.94 -4.78 -17.67
CA ALA A 668 -2.41 -5.12 -16.32
C ALA A 668 -1.27 -5.01 -15.31
N ALA A 669 -1.62 -4.94 -14.02
CA ALA A 669 -0.67 -5.10 -12.94
C ALA A 669 -0.70 -6.54 -12.38
N LEU A 670 0.33 -6.91 -11.64
CA LEU A 670 0.47 -8.23 -11.01
C LEU A 670 -0.61 -8.46 -9.94
N ILE A 671 -0.94 -7.43 -9.15
CA ILE A 671 -1.92 -7.51 -8.07
C ILE A 671 -3.25 -6.86 -8.50
N PRO A 672 -4.41 -7.51 -8.35
CA PRO A 672 -5.70 -6.94 -8.78
C PRO A 672 -6.13 -5.73 -7.94
N GLN A 673 -5.60 -5.57 -6.72
CA GLN A 673 -5.87 -4.42 -5.85
C GLN A 673 -5.11 -3.15 -6.25
N ALA A 674 -4.42 -3.14 -7.41
CA ALA A 674 -3.71 -1.96 -7.85
C ALA A 674 -4.67 -0.79 -8.12
N ALA A 675 -5.88 -1.07 -8.63
CA ALA A 675 -6.91 -0.07 -8.89
C ALA A 675 -7.91 0.07 -7.73
N GLN A 676 -8.53 1.25 -7.57
CA GLN A 676 -9.57 1.47 -6.54
C GLN A 676 -10.76 0.52 -6.70
N ALA A 677 -11.15 0.26 -7.95
CA ALA A 677 -12.26 -0.63 -8.29
C ALA A 677 -11.78 -2.05 -8.58
N GLY A 678 -10.51 -2.38 -8.31
CA GLY A 678 -9.87 -3.60 -8.81
C GLY A 678 -9.66 -3.60 -10.32
N HIS A 679 -8.75 -4.42 -10.82
CA HIS A 679 -8.53 -4.61 -12.26
C HIS A 679 -8.00 -6.01 -12.57
N ASN A 680 -7.95 -6.37 -13.86
CA ASN A 680 -7.46 -7.67 -14.32
C ASN A 680 -5.99 -7.89 -13.94
N SER A 681 -5.65 -9.07 -13.43
CA SER A 681 -4.30 -9.39 -12.99
C SER A 681 -3.49 -10.07 -14.07
N SER A 682 -2.26 -9.58 -14.30
CA SER A 682 -1.28 -10.21 -15.18
C SER A 682 -0.99 -11.66 -14.78
N LEU A 683 -0.94 -11.93 -13.47
CA LEU A 683 -0.65 -13.27 -12.96
C LEU A 683 -1.86 -14.20 -13.05
N VAL A 684 -3.08 -13.70 -12.82
CA VAL A 684 -4.31 -14.50 -13.04
C VAL A 684 -4.45 -14.89 -14.50
N PHE A 685 -4.16 -13.98 -15.42
CA PHE A 685 -4.16 -14.27 -16.85
C PHE A 685 -3.10 -15.32 -17.25
N LEU A 686 -1.85 -15.13 -16.81
CA LEU A 686 -0.76 -16.06 -17.13
C LEU A 686 -0.96 -17.43 -16.48
N ASP A 687 -1.45 -17.50 -15.24
CA ASP A 687 -1.84 -18.76 -14.58
C ASP A 687 -2.91 -19.50 -15.39
N TYR A 688 -3.96 -18.78 -15.82
CA TYR A 688 -5.01 -19.40 -16.63
C TYR A 688 -4.45 -20.01 -17.92
N LEU A 689 -3.61 -19.27 -18.66
CA LEU A 689 -2.98 -19.78 -19.88
C LEU A 689 -2.10 -21.00 -19.60
N LEU A 690 -1.30 -20.95 -18.53
CA LEU A 690 -0.45 -22.05 -18.11
C LEU A 690 -1.27 -23.31 -17.81
N HIS A 691 -2.36 -23.18 -17.05
CA HIS A 691 -3.30 -24.28 -16.77
C HIS A 691 -3.94 -24.89 -18.03
N HIS A 692 -4.04 -24.11 -19.11
CA HIS A 692 -4.56 -24.60 -20.39
C HIS A 692 -3.49 -25.24 -21.28
N GLY A 693 -2.25 -25.35 -20.80
CA GLY A 693 -1.13 -25.97 -21.50
C GLY A 693 -0.39 -25.01 -22.45
N ASN A 694 -0.42 -23.71 -22.17
CA ASN A 694 0.35 -22.72 -22.92
C ASN A 694 1.81 -22.72 -22.47
N GLU A 695 2.69 -23.32 -23.28
CA GLU A 695 4.12 -23.42 -22.99
C GLU A 695 4.86 -22.09 -23.06
N HIS A 696 4.33 -21.11 -23.81
CA HIS A 696 4.97 -19.81 -23.98
C HIS A 696 5.01 -19.00 -22.68
N VAL A 697 4.10 -19.26 -21.75
CA VAL A 697 4.08 -18.57 -20.44
C VAL A 697 5.38 -18.79 -19.68
N LEU A 698 5.87 -20.05 -19.59
CA LEU A 698 7.10 -20.36 -18.85
C LEU A 698 8.37 -20.04 -19.64
N SER A 699 8.29 -19.99 -20.98
CA SER A 699 9.44 -19.55 -21.77
C SER A 699 9.69 -18.05 -21.65
N ASP A 700 8.62 -17.28 -21.54
CA ASP A 700 8.66 -15.82 -21.64
C ASP A 700 8.67 -15.14 -20.26
N PHE A 701 8.01 -15.72 -19.27
CA PHE A 701 7.86 -15.15 -17.93
C PHE A 701 8.47 -16.05 -16.86
N TRP A 702 9.03 -15.44 -15.82
CA TRP A 702 9.53 -16.17 -14.65
C TRP A 702 8.51 -16.12 -13.52
N LEU A 703 7.70 -17.17 -13.42
CA LEU A 703 6.59 -17.24 -12.47
C LEU A 703 6.89 -18.01 -11.18
N TYR A 704 7.98 -18.76 -11.11
CA TYR A 704 8.29 -19.64 -9.96
C TYR A 704 8.40 -18.92 -8.61
N GLN A 705 8.66 -17.62 -8.61
CA GLN A 705 8.76 -16.77 -7.41
C GLN A 705 7.68 -15.68 -7.41
N ALA A 706 6.67 -15.79 -8.28
CA ALA A 706 5.66 -14.76 -8.48
C ALA A 706 4.86 -14.44 -7.22
N LEU A 707 4.67 -15.41 -6.32
CA LEU A 707 3.97 -15.20 -5.06
C LEU A 707 4.67 -14.13 -4.20
N GLU A 708 5.93 -14.34 -3.88
CA GLU A 708 6.67 -13.41 -3.02
C GLU A 708 6.94 -12.09 -3.72
N CYS A 709 7.13 -12.09 -5.05
CA CYS A 709 7.17 -10.87 -5.84
C CYS A 709 5.87 -10.06 -5.70
N ALA A 710 4.71 -10.70 -5.83
CA ALA A 710 3.41 -10.05 -5.67
C ALA A 710 3.20 -9.56 -4.22
N ARG A 711 3.63 -10.32 -3.21
CA ARG A 711 3.61 -9.93 -1.79
C ARG A 711 4.46 -8.69 -1.54
N HIS A 712 5.69 -8.65 -2.03
CA HIS A 712 6.54 -7.48 -1.89
C HIS A 712 5.99 -6.25 -2.63
N ILE A 713 5.41 -6.42 -3.82
CA ILE A 713 4.73 -5.30 -4.51
C ILE A 713 3.52 -4.83 -3.69
N TYR A 714 2.70 -5.74 -3.15
CA TYR A 714 1.60 -5.39 -2.26
C TYR A 714 2.12 -4.65 -1.01
N TYR A 715 3.23 -5.12 -0.44
CA TYR A 715 3.87 -4.57 0.74
C TYR A 715 4.37 -3.14 0.54
N LEU A 716 5.04 -2.91 -0.59
CA LEU A 716 5.42 -1.58 -1.03
C LEU A 716 4.18 -0.67 -1.13
N ASN A 717 3.06 -1.15 -1.70
CA ASN A 717 1.89 -0.32 -1.97
C ASN A 717 0.96 -0.07 -0.77
N PHE A 718 0.84 -1.01 0.16
CA PHE A 718 -0.19 -0.99 1.22
C PHE A 718 0.35 -1.04 2.64
N ASN A 719 1.68 -1.00 2.84
CA ASN A 719 2.29 -1.00 4.18
C ASN A 719 1.93 -2.27 4.99
N THR A 720 1.59 -3.37 4.31
CA THR A 720 1.27 -4.68 4.89
C THR A 720 1.66 -5.81 3.94
N HIS A 721 2.15 -6.90 4.50
CA HIS A 721 2.54 -8.10 3.74
C HIS A 721 1.36 -9.08 3.60
N ASP A 722 0.28 -8.86 4.35
CA ASP A 722 -0.90 -9.72 4.34
C ASP A 722 -1.75 -9.36 3.10
N ILE A 723 -1.70 -10.20 2.07
CA ILE A 723 -2.54 -10.05 0.87
C ILE A 723 -3.99 -10.41 1.22
N PRO A 724 -4.99 -9.67 0.73
CA PRO A 724 -6.40 -10.01 0.91
C PRO A 724 -6.74 -11.46 0.56
N ASP A 725 -7.57 -12.07 1.41
CA ASP A 725 -8.09 -13.44 1.29
C ASP A 725 -8.74 -13.76 -0.05
N ASP A 726 -9.27 -12.75 -0.74
CA ASP A 726 -10.01 -12.88 -2.00
C ASP A 726 -9.12 -12.91 -3.24
N CYS A 727 -7.79 -12.77 -3.09
CA CYS A 727 -6.89 -12.82 -4.25
C CYS A 727 -6.84 -14.24 -4.85
N PRO A 728 -7.19 -14.46 -6.14
CA PRO A 728 -7.47 -15.80 -6.70
C PRO A 728 -6.32 -16.82 -6.74
N ILE A 729 -5.06 -16.36 -6.71
CA ILE A 729 -3.88 -17.22 -6.75
C ILE A 729 -3.27 -17.41 -5.36
N TRP A 730 -3.27 -16.38 -4.52
CA TRP A 730 -2.46 -16.36 -3.31
C TRP A 730 -3.09 -15.67 -2.09
N GLY A 731 -4.37 -15.35 -2.17
CA GLY A 731 -5.15 -15.04 -0.98
C GLY A 731 -5.25 -16.27 -0.08
N GLU A 732 -5.47 -16.07 1.21
CA GLU A 732 -5.52 -17.15 2.21
C GLU A 732 -6.54 -18.25 1.82
N ARG A 733 -7.63 -17.88 1.14
CA ARG A 733 -8.69 -18.81 0.68
C ARG A 733 -8.19 -19.90 -0.28
N VAL A 734 -7.14 -19.65 -1.05
CA VAL A 734 -6.61 -20.65 -2.00
C VAL A 734 -6.00 -21.84 -1.26
N SER A 735 -5.47 -21.60 -0.05
CA SER A 735 -4.84 -22.62 0.80
C SER A 735 -5.79 -23.30 1.79
N LYS A 736 -6.97 -22.71 2.06
CA LYS A 736 -7.92 -23.26 3.03
C LYS A 736 -8.57 -24.52 2.44
N GLU A 737 -8.27 -25.68 3.03
CA GLU A 737 -8.95 -26.92 2.68
C GLU A 737 -10.47 -26.74 2.84
N THR A 738 -11.26 -27.35 1.95
CA THR A 738 -12.68 -27.61 2.21
C THR A 738 -12.76 -28.26 3.59
N HIS A 739 -13.49 -27.61 4.52
CA HIS A 739 -13.71 -28.08 5.89
C HIS A 739 -13.80 -29.61 5.93
N SER A 740 -13.10 -30.29 6.83
CA SER A 740 -12.91 -31.76 6.81
C SER A 740 -14.20 -32.58 6.59
N ALA A 741 -15.36 -32.08 7.04
CA ALA A 741 -16.69 -32.64 6.74
C ALA A 741 -17.08 -32.70 5.24
N PHE A 742 -16.44 -31.92 4.38
CA PHE A 742 -16.59 -31.87 2.92
C PHE A 742 -15.30 -32.27 2.20
N ASN A 743 -14.27 -32.73 2.92
CA ASN A 743 -13.10 -33.37 2.34
C ASN A 743 -13.46 -34.82 1.98
N VAL A 744 -14.46 -34.98 1.11
CA VAL A 744 -15.06 -36.26 0.72
C VAL A 744 -14.26 -36.98 -0.37
N LEU A 745 -13.22 -36.36 -0.92
CA LEU A 745 -12.51 -36.88 -2.08
C LEU A 745 -11.04 -37.13 -1.75
N GLN A 746 -10.77 -38.30 -1.14
CA GLN A 746 -9.47 -38.94 -1.27
C GLN A 746 -9.14 -39.02 -2.77
N GLY A 747 -8.17 -38.23 -3.24
CA GLY A 747 -7.73 -38.22 -4.64
C GLY A 747 -7.86 -36.90 -5.40
N GLU A 748 -8.56 -35.88 -4.87
CA GLU A 748 -8.68 -34.56 -5.54
C GLU A 748 -7.43 -33.64 -5.41
N THR A 749 -6.26 -34.21 -5.11
CA THR A 749 -5.00 -33.45 -5.10
C THR A 749 -4.71 -32.74 -6.43
N TRP A 750 -5.25 -33.23 -7.55
CA TRP A 750 -5.15 -32.60 -8.86
C TRP A 750 -5.93 -31.28 -9.00
N ARG A 751 -6.91 -30.99 -8.12
CA ARG A 751 -7.64 -29.71 -8.08
C ARG A 751 -7.08 -28.72 -7.06
N ARG A 752 -6.12 -29.14 -6.23
CA ARG A 752 -5.48 -28.23 -5.28
C ARG A 752 -4.59 -27.28 -6.08
N ARG A 753 -5.02 -26.03 -6.24
CA ARG A 753 -4.14 -24.93 -6.63
C ARG A 753 -3.07 -24.81 -5.53
N THR A 754 -1.90 -25.37 -5.75
CA THR A 754 -0.82 -25.24 -4.78
C THR A 754 -0.18 -23.87 -5.01
N ALA A 755 -0.43 -22.90 -4.13
CA ALA A 755 0.31 -21.65 -4.09
C ALA A 755 1.83 -21.89 -4.15
N ASP A 756 2.28 -23.04 -3.65
CA ASP A 756 3.64 -23.59 -3.74
C ASP A 756 4.24 -23.58 -5.16
N TYR A 757 3.42 -23.62 -6.21
CA TYR A 757 3.92 -23.56 -7.60
C TYR A 757 4.60 -22.22 -7.91
N TYR A 758 4.09 -21.13 -7.32
CA TYR A 758 4.59 -19.77 -7.52
C TYR A 758 5.51 -19.30 -6.38
N ASP A 759 5.85 -20.19 -5.46
CA ASP A 759 6.58 -19.92 -4.23
C ASP A 759 7.80 -20.84 -4.06
N TYR A 760 8.55 -20.99 -5.16
CA TYR A 760 9.66 -21.91 -5.22
C TYR A 760 10.98 -21.24 -4.83
N TRP A 761 11.52 -21.65 -3.67
CA TRP A 761 12.69 -21.07 -3.04
C TRP A 761 13.56 -22.16 -2.38
N GLY A 762 14.86 -21.89 -2.26
CA GLY A 762 15.73 -22.65 -1.36
C GLY A 762 15.27 -22.50 0.10
N ALA A 763 15.46 -23.54 0.92
CA ALA A 763 14.97 -23.57 2.30
C ALA A 763 15.49 -22.39 3.16
N GLU A 764 16.75 -22.01 2.98
CA GLU A 764 17.38 -20.88 3.69
C GLU A 764 16.75 -19.55 3.27
N ALA A 765 16.72 -19.26 1.97
CA ALA A 765 16.10 -18.05 1.43
C ALA A 765 14.61 -17.95 1.82
N LYS A 766 13.86 -19.06 1.78
CA LYS A 766 12.45 -19.06 2.18
C LYS A 766 12.28 -18.74 3.65
N LYS A 767 13.14 -19.28 4.51
CA LYS A 767 13.16 -18.95 5.93
C LYS A 767 13.40 -17.46 6.14
N GLU A 768 14.40 -16.89 5.47
CA GLU A 768 14.69 -15.45 5.56
C GLU A 768 13.51 -14.59 5.09
N ILE A 769 12.89 -14.93 3.95
CA ILE A 769 11.72 -14.22 3.44
C ILE A 769 10.58 -14.23 4.45
N ASN A 770 10.31 -15.38 5.08
CA ASN A 770 9.26 -15.49 6.09
C ASN A 770 9.53 -14.67 7.36
N GLU A 771 10.79 -14.40 7.69
CA GLU A 771 11.20 -13.59 8.84
C GLU A 771 11.13 -12.08 8.59
N LEU A 772 11.09 -11.63 7.32
CA LEU A 772 11.02 -10.20 6.98
C LEU A 772 9.75 -9.53 7.54
N PRO A 773 8.51 -10.04 7.36
CA PRO A 773 7.31 -9.33 7.78
C PRO A 773 7.14 -9.19 9.29
N GLU A 774 7.71 -10.11 10.09
CA GLU A 774 7.53 -10.13 11.55
C GLU A 774 8.00 -8.83 12.21
N LYS A 775 9.10 -8.25 11.71
CA LYS A 775 9.67 -6.99 12.24
C LYS A 775 8.80 -5.76 11.98
N VAL A 776 7.83 -5.84 11.06
CA VAL A 776 6.91 -4.72 10.76
C VAL A 776 5.64 -4.77 11.60
N ARG A 777 5.23 -5.96 12.07
CA ARG A 777 4.05 -6.12 12.94
C ARG A 777 4.18 -5.37 14.28
N ASP A 778 5.41 -5.07 14.69
CA ASP A 778 5.71 -4.29 15.90
C ASP A 778 5.32 -2.81 15.80
N VAL A 779 5.07 -2.30 14.59
CA VAL A 779 4.53 -0.95 14.39
C VAL A 779 3.00 -1.06 14.34
N PRO A 780 2.23 -0.39 15.21
CA PRO A 780 0.77 -0.47 15.20
C PRO A 780 0.17 -0.12 13.83
N SER A 781 -0.67 -0.99 13.26
CA SER A 781 -1.52 -0.61 12.12
C SER A 781 -2.67 0.24 12.66
N GLU A 782 -2.58 1.56 12.51
CA GLU A 782 -3.72 2.40 12.84
C GLU A 782 -4.87 2.11 11.84
N GLY A 783 -6.10 2.09 12.36
CA GLY A 783 -7.28 1.76 11.57
C GLY A 783 -7.39 2.61 10.30
N GLU A 784 -7.91 2.00 9.24
CA GLU A 784 -8.13 2.68 7.97
C GLU A 784 -8.99 3.93 8.19
N GLY A 785 -8.58 5.04 7.57
CA GLY A 785 -9.33 6.29 7.63
C GLY A 785 -10.74 6.05 7.11
N ARG A 786 -11.72 6.06 8.02
CA ARG A 786 -13.13 5.93 7.65
C ARG A 786 -13.54 7.16 6.85
N GLY A 787 -14.12 6.94 5.67
CA GLY A 787 -14.53 8.01 4.77
C GLY A 787 -15.15 7.50 3.48
N ARG A 788 -16.01 8.31 2.88
CA ARG A 788 -16.57 8.08 1.54
C ARG A 788 -15.58 8.44 0.44
N TYR A 789 -14.65 9.35 0.72
CA TYR A 789 -13.67 9.80 -0.26
C TYR A 789 -12.29 9.26 0.10
N ARG A 790 -11.59 8.75 -0.91
CA ARG A 790 -10.22 8.24 -0.80
C ARG A 790 -9.31 9.08 -1.68
N ILE A 791 -8.30 9.67 -1.05
CA ILE A 791 -7.18 10.30 -1.75
C ILE A 791 -6.19 9.20 -2.14
N SER A 792 -5.97 9.09 -3.43
CA SER A 792 -4.83 8.44 -4.07
C SER A 792 -3.96 9.57 -4.64
N PRO A 793 -2.89 9.97 -3.95
CA PRO A 793 -2.33 11.32 -4.07
C PRO A 793 -1.96 11.73 -5.50
N LEU A 794 -1.48 10.76 -6.28
CA LEU A 794 -1.04 10.96 -7.65
C LEU A 794 -2.22 11.19 -8.61
N VAL A 795 -3.33 10.46 -8.46
CA VAL A 795 -4.39 10.44 -9.49
C VAL A 795 -5.71 11.09 -9.08
N SER A 796 -5.95 11.28 -7.78
CA SER A 796 -7.19 11.91 -7.30
C SER A 796 -7.33 13.33 -7.82
N ASP A 797 -8.48 13.63 -8.40
CA ASP A 797 -8.82 14.97 -8.88
C ASP A 797 -9.01 15.97 -7.72
N THR A 798 -9.04 17.25 -8.06
CA THR A 798 -9.20 18.33 -7.07
C THR A 798 -10.49 18.17 -6.26
N GLN A 799 -11.58 17.69 -6.86
CA GLN A 799 -12.85 17.53 -6.15
C GLN A 799 -12.77 16.43 -5.08
N THR A 800 -12.10 15.32 -5.37
CA THR A 800 -11.86 14.22 -4.42
C THR A 800 -11.06 14.72 -3.22
N TRP A 801 -10.02 15.53 -3.45
CA TRP A 801 -9.26 16.18 -2.40
C TRP A 801 -10.11 17.12 -1.55
N VAL A 802 -10.88 18.02 -2.17
CA VAL A 802 -11.80 18.93 -1.46
C VAL A 802 -12.77 18.15 -0.59
N ASN A 803 -13.45 17.16 -1.17
CA ASN A 803 -14.43 16.36 -0.47
C ASN A 803 -13.83 15.61 0.73
N ARG A 804 -12.62 15.06 0.57
CA ARG A 804 -11.93 14.39 1.66
C ARG A 804 -11.45 15.36 2.75
N MET A 805 -10.97 16.56 2.40
CA MET A 805 -10.59 17.58 3.37
C MET A 805 -11.79 18.05 4.22
N VAL A 806 -12.96 18.20 3.60
CA VAL A 806 -14.22 18.50 4.30
C VAL A 806 -14.60 17.35 5.23
N GLU A 807 -14.61 16.12 4.72
CA GLU A 807 -14.97 14.93 5.49
C GLU A 807 -14.05 14.71 6.70
N ALA A 808 -12.76 14.94 6.52
CA ALA A 808 -11.74 14.89 7.56
C ALA A 808 -11.75 16.08 8.50
N LYS A 809 -12.65 17.07 8.31
CA LYS A 809 -12.69 18.32 9.08
C LYS A 809 -11.32 19.00 9.15
N ALA A 810 -10.58 18.95 8.03
CA ALA A 810 -9.24 19.52 7.94
C ALA A 810 -9.25 21.06 7.82
N VAL A 811 -10.38 21.61 7.39
CA VAL A 811 -10.64 23.03 7.19
C VAL A 811 -11.78 23.46 8.12
N ALA A 812 -11.70 24.67 8.69
CA ALA A 812 -12.74 25.17 9.58
C ALA A 812 -14.05 25.45 8.81
N PRO A 813 -15.24 25.39 9.45
CA PRO A 813 -16.52 25.57 8.75
C PRO A 813 -16.69 26.92 8.04
N ASP A 814 -15.98 27.96 8.47
CA ASP A 814 -15.99 29.31 7.92
C ASP A 814 -14.91 29.56 6.85
N GLU A 815 -14.02 28.59 6.62
CA GLU A 815 -12.95 28.66 5.63
C GLU A 815 -13.36 28.02 4.29
N THR A 816 -12.87 28.56 3.17
CA THR A 816 -13.13 28.01 1.83
C THR A 816 -12.04 26.99 1.46
N VAL A 817 -12.40 25.71 1.34
CA VAL A 817 -11.44 24.61 1.07
C VAL A 817 -10.64 24.81 -0.23
N ASN A 818 -11.26 25.44 -1.23
CA ASN A 818 -10.60 25.74 -2.51
C ASN A 818 -9.40 26.69 -2.36
N ASP A 819 -9.30 27.45 -1.28
CA ASP A 819 -8.16 28.32 -1.01
C ASP A 819 -6.87 27.54 -0.71
N TYR A 820 -6.99 26.28 -0.29
CA TYR A 820 -5.87 25.46 0.19
C TYR A 820 -5.56 24.24 -0.67
N VAL A 821 -6.53 23.72 -1.43
CA VAL A 821 -6.43 22.38 -2.06
C VAL A 821 -5.20 22.21 -2.97
N ASP A 822 -4.88 23.20 -3.80
CA ASP A 822 -3.73 23.10 -4.71
C ASP A 822 -2.39 23.07 -3.95
N MET A 823 -2.29 23.82 -2.85
CA MET A 823 -1.12 23.80 -1.98
C MET A 823 -1.00 22.47 -1.24
N VAL A 824 -2.11 21.94 -0.72
CA VAL A 824 -2.15 20.63 -0.05
C VAL A 824 -1.72 19.51 -1.01
N LYS A 825 -2.19 19.55 -2.26
CA LYS A 825 -1.74 18.62 -3.32
C LYS A 825 -0.24 18.75 -3.60
N ALA A 826 0.27 19.97 -3.73
CA ALA A 826 1.70 20.22 -3.92
C ALA A 826 2.55 19.69 -2.76
N LEU A 827 2.11 19.88 -1.52
CA LEU A 827 2.76 19.31 -0.33
C LEU A 827 2.74 17.77 -0.35
N GLY A 828 1.64 17.16 -0.80
CA GLY A 828 1.56 15.71 -1.02
C GLY A 828 2.59 15.21 -2.03
N PHE A 829 2.76 15.90 -3.16
CA PHE A 829 3.79 15.58 -4.15
C PHE A 829 5.21 15.77 -3.59
N ALA A 830 5.44 16.85 -2.85
CA ALA A 830 6.71 17.11 -2.20
C ALA A 830 7.10 15.97 -1.23
N LEU A 831 6.16 15.49 -0.41
CA LEU A 831 6.39 14.34 0.49
C LEU A 831 6.80 13.08 -0.30
N MET A 832 6.06 12.73 -1.35
CA MET A 832 6.37 11.56 -2.18
C MET A 832 7.75 11.66 -2.86
N ASN A 833 8.08 12.83 -3.42
CA ASN A 833 9.39 13.10 -4.02
C ASN A 833 10.52 13.09 -2.97
N ALA A 834 10.23 13.46 -1.73
CA ALA A 834 11.19 13.38 -0.63
C ALA A 834 11.37 11.97 -0.06
N GLY A 835 10.69 10.96 -0.60
CA GLY A 835 10.70 9.61 -0.06
C GLY A 835 9.94 9.45 1.26
N ILE A 836 9.13 10.46 1.64
CA ILE A 836 8.39 10.47 2.91
C ILE A 836 6.99 9.90 2.70
N ARG A 837 6.70 8.79 3.37
CA ARG A 837 5.43 8.05 3.23
C ARG A 837 4.43 8.50 4.28
N VAL A 838 3.27 9.00 3.85
CA VAL A 838 2.22 9.52 4.74
C VAL A 838 0.85 9.06 4.25
N ASN A 839 0.02 8.51 5.13
CA ASN A 839 -1.38 8.21 4.78
C ASN A 839 -2.18 9.51 4.65
N LEU A 840 -2.49 9.92 3.41
CA LEU A 840 -3.23 11.14 3.10
C LEU A 840 -4.75 10.99 3.28
N ASN A 841 -5.23 9.80 3.65
CA ASN A 841 -6.59 9.62 4.14
C ASN A 841 -6.70 9.77 5.65
N ARG A 842 -5.62 9.96 6.41
CA ARG A 842 -5.75 10.26 7.84
C ARG A 842 -6.12 11.71 8.07
N GLU A 843 -7.10 11.92 8.95
CA GLU A 843 -7.56 13.24 9.36
C GLU A 843 -6.41 14.09 9.91
N GLU A 844 -5.56 13.51 10.76
CA GLU A 844 -4.41 14.19 11.34
C GLU A 844 -3.40 14.65 10.27
N SER A 845 -3.06 13.78 9.31
CA SER A 845 -2.17 14.12 8.20
C SER A 845 -2.73 15.28 7.37
N LEU A 846 -4.01 15.22 7.02
CA LEU A 846 -4.67 16.27 6.23
C LEU A 846 -4.75 17.60 6.99
N LYS A 847 -5.12 17.58 8.27
CA LYS A 847 -5.09 18.78 9.13
C LYS A 847 -3.71 19.41 9.14
N LYS A 848 -2.66 18.61 9.33
CA LYS A 848 -1.29 19.12 9.36
C LYS A 848 -0.89 19.76 8.02
N LEU A 849 -1.27 19.17 6.89
CA LEU A 849 -1.01 19.76 5.56
C LEU A 849 -1.81 21.05 5.33
N VAL A 850 -3.07 21.09 5.75
CA VAL A 850 -3.89 22.33 5.69
C VAL A 850 -3.29 23.42 6.57
N ASP A 851 -2.81 23.09 7.76
CA ASP A 851 -2.17 24.08 8.66
C ASP A 851 -0.93 24.71 8.00
N ILE A 852 -0.10 23.90 7.34
CA ILE A 852 1.08 24.38 6.58
C ILE A 852 0.63 25.27 5.42
N ALA A 853 -0.36 24.84 4.64
CA ALA A 853 -0.90 25.63 3.53
C ALA A 853 -1.49 26.97 4.00
N ARG A 854 -2.22 26.96 5.13
CA ARG A 854 -2.82 28.14 5.75
C ARG A 854 -1.75 29.13 6.21
N GLU A 855 -0.70 28.64 6.86
CA GLU A 855 0.43 29.49 7.28
C GLU A 855 1.16 30.10 6.08
N ALA A 856 1.44 29.30 5.04
CA ALA A 856 2.06 29.77 3.82
C ALA A 856 1.22 30.87 3.12
N GLN A 857 -0.10 30.71 3.05
CA GLN A 857 -1.00 31.72 2.50
C GLN A 857 -1.00 33.01 3.33
N ARG A 858 -1.06 32.91 4.66
CA ARG A 858 -0.94 34.07 5.57
C ARG A 858 0.39 34.80 5.39
N ASN A 859 1.49 34.07 5.23
CA ASN A 859 2.81 34.66 5.00
C ASN A 859 2.88 35.35 3.62
N ARG A 860 2.30 34.78 2.57
CA ARG A 860 2.18 35.46 1.26
C ARG A 860 1.37 36.75 1.34
N GLN A 861 0.26 36.75 2.08
CA GLN A 861 -0.55 37.96 2.32
C GLN A 861 0.22 39.04 3.10
N ARG A 862 0.98 38.64 4.13
CA ARG A 862 1.85 39.55 4.89
C ARG A 862 2.94 40.18 4.03
N THR A 863 3.57 39.39 3.15
CA THR A 863 4.69 39.83 2.30
C THR A 863 4.23 40.74 1.16
N ARG A 864 3.01 40.55 0.64
CA ARG A 864 2.44 41.38 -0.43
C ARG A 864 2.02 42.79 0.02
N CYS A 865 1.73 43.03 1.30
CA CYS A 865 1.60 44.41 1.79
C CYS A 865 3.00 45.01 2.01
N ASN A 866 3.54 45.60 0.94
CA ASN A 866 4.66 46.55 1.05
C ASN A 866 4.28 47.78 1.90
N CYS A 867 2.99 48.01 2.09
CA CYS A 867 2.44 49.10 2.89
C CYS A 867 2.95 49.14 4.34
N ARG A 868 3.25 47.97 4.93
CA ARG A 868 3.75 47.85 6.31
C ARG A 868 5.23 48.18 6.48
N ARG A 869 5.99 48.30 5.39
CA ARG A 869 7.41 48.71 5.43
C ARG A 869 7.59 50.23 5.56
N TYR A 870 6.53 50.98 5.26
CA TYR A 870 6.47 52.43 5.41
C TYR A 870 5.92 52.79 6.78
N ASP A 871 6.47 53.82 7.40
CA ASP A 871 5.87 54.41 8.60
C ASP A 871 4.48 54.98 8.31
N ALA A 872 3.75 55.38 9.35
CA ALA A 872 2.37 55.86 9.17
C ALA A 872 2.27 57.08 8.23
N HIS A 873 3.31 57.91 8.15
CA HIS A 873 3.35 59.10 7.31
C HIS A 873 3.63 58.73 5.84
N GLU A 874 4.69 57.97 5.57
CA GLU A 874 5.03 57.48 4.22
C GLU A 874 3.91 56.61 3.63
N ARG A 875 3.25 55.81 4.48
CA ARG A 875 2.10 55.00 4.08
C ARG A 875 0.93 55.88 3.65
N ASN A 876 0.62 56.94 4.40
CA ASN A 876 -0.47 57.86 4.07
C ASN A 876 -0.14 58.66 2.80
N GLU A 877 1.09 59.16 2.65
CA GLU A 877 1.51 59.85 1.41
C GLU A 877 1.44 58.95 0.18
N ARG A 878 1.90 57.69 0.27
CA ARG A 878 1.78 56.73 -0.83
C ARG A 878 0.33 56.35 -1.11
N MET A 879 -0.48 56.11 -0.09
CA MET A 879 -1.91 55.81 -0.29
C MET A 879 -2.65 56.96 -0.97
N SER A 880 -2.29 58.21 -0.67
CA SER A 880 -2.83 59.41 -1.35
C SER A 880 -2.31 59.58 -2.77
N ARG A 881 -1.06 59.18 -3.08
CA ARG A 881 -0.47 59.30 -4.43
C ARG A 881 -0.82 58.14 -5.37
N GLU A 882 -0.93 56.92 -4.85
CA GLU A 882 -1.04 55.69 -5.66
C GLU A 882 -2.48 55.12 -5.72
N GLY A 883 -3.48 55.80 -5.14
CA GLY A 883 -4.90 55.44 -5.30
C GLY A 883 -5.39 54.30 -4.41
N GLY A 884 -4.82 54.14 -3.21
CA GLY A 884 -5.25 53.17 -2.20
C GLY A 884 -4.52 51.82 -2.23
N CYS A 885 -4.25 51.25 -1.05
CA CYS A 885 -3.66 49.92 -0.95
C CYS A 885 -4.71 48.83 -1.18
N THR A 886 -4.52 48.01 -2.20
CA THR A 886 -5.33 46.81 -2.49
C THR A 886 -5.31 45.75 -1.38
N CYS A 887 -4.50 45.97 -0.34
CA CYS A 887 -4.34 45.08 0.81
C CYS A 887 -5.40 45.26 1.91
N LEU A 888 -6.23 46.32 1.86
CA LEU A 888 -7.39 46.45 2.73
C LEU A 888 -8.55 45.67 2.10
N SER A 889 -8.87 44.52 2.68
CA SER A 889 -10.05 43.76 2.30
C SER A 889 -11.30 44.67 2.30
N PRO A 890 -12.17 44.60 1.28
CA PRO A 890 -13.44 45.34 1.25
C PRO A 890 -14.31 45.10 2.49
N SER A 891 -14.12 43.98 3.20
CA SER A 891 -14.83 43.68 4.45
C SER A 891 -14.46 44.60 5.61
N TYR A 892 -13.26 45.21 5.62
CA TYR A 892 -12.87 46.20 6.63
C TYR A 892 -13.40 47.61 6.31
N LEU A 893 -13.50 47.95 5.02
CA LEU A 893 -14.06 49.23 4.57
C LEU A 893 -15.58 49.34 4.75
N LYS A 894 -16.30 48.21 4.83
CA LYS A 894 -17.74 48.21 5.17
C LYS A 894 -18.03 48.44 6.65
N ALA A 895 -17.06 48.29 7.55
CA ALA A 895 -17.27 48.51 8.99
C ALA A 895 -17.19 50.01 9.36
N GLU A 896 -16.47 50.84 8.60
CA GLU A 896 -16.36 52.28 8.86
C GLU A 896 -17.45 53.12 8.15
N GLN A 897 -18.17 52.58 7.16
CA GLN A 897 -19.25 53.31 6.47
C GLN A 897 -20.60 53.32 7.21
N HIS A 898 -20.71 52.72 8.40
CA HIS A 898 -21.96 52.74 9.20
C HIS A 898 -21.92 53.62 10.46
N GLN A 899 -20.89 54.48 10.61
CA GLN A 899 -20.89 55.53 11.62
C GLN A 899 -20.67 56.91 10.98
N GLY A 900 -21.73 57.48 10.40
CA GLY A 900 -21.68 58.88 9.97
C GLY A 900 -22.68 59.29 8.91
N SER A 901 -23.96 59.36 9.25
CA SER A 901 -24.87 60.41 8.74
C SER A 901 -26.16 60.43 9.56
N CYS A 902 -26.20 61.31 10.56
CA CYS A 902 -27.42 61.85 11.12
C CYS A 902 -27.23 63.37 11.15
N GLU A 903 -27.58 64.01 10.03
CA GLU A 903 -28.11 65.38 9.88
C GLU A 903 -28.76 65.49 8.50
#